data_AF-A0A2D8G917-F1
#
_entry.id   AF-A0A2D8G917-F1
#
_cell.length_a   1.000
_cell.length_b   1.000
_cell.length_c   1.000
_cell.angle_alpha   90.00
_cell.angle_beta   90.00
_cell.angle_gamma   90.00
#
_symmetry.space_group_name_H-M   'P 1'
#
loop_
_entity.id
_entity.type
_entity.pdbx_description
1 polymer ?
#
loop_
_entity_poly.entity_id
_entity_poly.type
_entity_poly.pdbx_seq_one_letter_code
_entity_poly.pdbx_strand_id
1 'polypeptide(L)'
;MKTAPDKALHKGMEAHQNGNLQKAYHYYNIVLKANPEHPDANHKMALLSVDVDKFHESLPFFKKALNANPDIAQYWVDYIGALVKFDRVDDAKMALEHAKDVGASSDAFAEIEKRLIEVEKELTVNTVSSKSGEPPMQRLQNLIGLHTKGQFKKVLAEASQLVTEFPKSINLFNIIGAANKSLGNLEEALTAYKKALLLKPDFSEAYYNMGITLQLQGNVTGAIETYKKALRIQPNYAEAYNNMGTALRNQGKREEAIEAYKRALSIKPNYVEVYNNLGVMLQEEGKLKEAINAYKKSCLIKPDYAEAYNNMGTALRDQGKFEEAINAYKKSCLIKPNYAGAYYNLGNIFQDRGEIEEAIEAYKIALSIKPDYVEVYNNLGVTLQEQGKLNEAIEAYGKAISLQPHFAEAHNNIGSTFLEQGKLDQALEASKKALSLQPDFGEAQSNLGLALQEQGKLEEALLAYSKALSLQPDYAELYSKIGVALQDMIFNKPNIDFQTTINSLLNKKSYIRPIDIARAAISLLKFEPCLQENLKLIHRDTIDSPLNVITDLNELALLLKLMSVCPLPDLELEALLINLRRFILSHVIDAKDASAELLNFQSALALQCFTNEYIYKNTPQEIRNLQTLETIVKSALKTNDQPSAQVVLALASYKALIQYEWYASLIVTEEIKEVFTRQVEEAEKENELKSCLPVLEEITDKVSSKVRDQYEKSPYPRWINLAAAQGQIPIAKIINNINLNIYDHNINEIERPEILIAGCGTGQHSIETATRFKSSKILAIDLSLSSLAYAKRKTEELNIGNIEYMQADILDIGRLNKQFDIIESSGVLHHMENPMTGWKVLTTCLKPGGLMKIGLYSELARQHIVKIREEIKKLGIGLSDHEIKNLRDIIIRSDKDHHNLIIKSNDFYSLSTLRDLLFHVQEHRFNIPLIKDHLDELGLKFCGFESKKIVSQFRKTNTQREDLYDLDKWHAYEKTNPNVFAEMYQFWCQKAE
;
A
#
# COMPACT_ATOMS: atom_id res chain seq x y z
N MET A 1 -14.65 59.03 -49.80
CA MET A 1 -14.12 57.65 -49.94
C MET A 1 -14.95 56.74 -49.04
N LYS A 2 -15.58 55.67 -49.55
CA LYS A 2 -16.35 54.71 -48.73
C LYS A 2 -15.43 53.99 -47.72
N THR A 3 -15.89 53.79 -46.48
CA THR A 3 -15.12 53.15 -45.41
C THR A 3 -14.86 51.66 -45.71
N ALA A 4 -13.91 51.03 -45.02
CA ALA A 4 -13.58 49.62 -45.24
C ALA A 4 -14.79 48.66 -45.03
N PRO A 5 -15.66 48.86 -44.01
CA PRO A 5 -16.91 48.12 -43.86
C PRO A 5 -17.88 48.30 -45.03
N ASP A 6 -18.05 49.52 -45.54
CA ASP A 6 -18.96 49.79 -46.67
C ASP A 6 -18.53 49.07 -47.95
N LYS A 7 -17.21 48.98 -48.19
CA LYS A 7 -16.66 48.22 -49.32
C LYS A 7 -16.87 46.72 -49.15
N ALA A 8 -16.79 46.21 -47.92
CA ALA A 8 -17.04 44.79 -47.61
C ALA A 8 -18.53 44.45 -47.79
N LEU A 9 -19.44 45.30 -47.31
CA LEU A 9 -20.88 45.11 -47.49
C LEU A 9 -21.26 45.05 -48.98
N HIS A 10 -20.73 45.96 -49.80
CA HIS A 10 -21.00 45.98 -51.24
C HIS A 10 -20.48 44.73 -51.96
N LYS A 11 -19.26 44.28 -51.63
CA LYS A 11 -18.69 43.03 -52.15
C LYS A 11 -19.47 41.79 -51.70
N GLY A 12 -20.03 41.83 -50.48
CA GLY A 12 -20.92 40.78 -49.97
C GLY A 12 -22.21 40.69 -50.78
N MET A 13 -22.83 41.83 -51.07
CA MET A 13 -24.05 41.90 -51.89
C MET A 13 -23.82 41.42 -53.32
N GLU A 14 -22.72 41.83 -53.95
CA GLU A 14 -22.34 41.39 -55.30
C GLU A 14 -22.06 39.87 -55.34
N ALA A 15 -21.37 39.34 -54.33
CA ALA A 15 -21.14 37.90 -54.21
C ALA A 15 -22.44 37.12 -54.00
N HIS A 16 -23.37 37.67 -53.21
CA HIS A 16 -24.66 37.05 -52.93
C HIS A 16 -25.54 37.00 -54.19
N GLN A 17 -25.61 38.11 -54.95
CA GLN A 17 -26.34 38.15 -56.23
C GLN A 17 -25.77 37.19 -57.28
N ASN A 18 -24.45 36.98 -57.28
CA ASN A 18 -23.79 36.02 -58.17
C ASN A 18 -23.86 34.55 -57.68
N GLY A 19 -24.65 34.26 -56.63
CA GLY A 19 -24.81 32.91 -56.08
C GLY A 19 -23.59 32.37 -55.32
N ASN A 20 -22.57 33.20 -55.06
CA ASN A 20 -21.37 32.79 -54.33
C ASN A 20 -21.56 32.96 -52.82
N LEU A 21 -22.33 32.04 -52.24
CA LEU A 21 -22.84 32.13 -50.86
C LEU A 21 -21.70 32.14 -49.81
N GLN A 22 -20.63 31.37 -50.02
CA GLN A 22 -19.48 31.36 -49.10
C GLN A 22 -18.75 32.71 -49.08
N LYS A 23 -18.57 33.32 -50.25
CA LYS A 23 -17.93 34.63 -50.38
C LYS A 23 -18.80 35.75 -49.80
N ALA A 24 -20.12 35.65 -49.98
CA ALA A 24 -21.09 36.53 -49.34
C ALA A 24 -21.02 36.44 -47.80
N TYR A 25 -21.05 35.21 -47.25
CA TYR A 25 -20.93 34.95 -45.81
C TYR A 25 -19.66 35.56 -45.21
N HIS A 26 -18.52 35.39 -45.90
CA HIS A 26 -17.25 35.94 -45.46
C HIS A 26 -17.28 37.47 -45.37
N TYR A 27 -17.80 38.15 -46.40
CA TYR A 27 -17.86 39.61 -46.42
C TYR A 27 -18.86 40.19 -45.42
N TYR A 28 -20.04 39.58 -45.26
CA TYR A 28 -20.99 40.02 -44.23
C TYR A 28 -20.42 39.83 -42.82
N ASN A 29 -19.67 38.75 -42.56
CA ASN A 29 -18.99 38.58 -41.28
C ASN A 29 -17.88 39.60 -41.00
N ILE A 30 -17.19 40.10 -42.03
CA ILE A 30 -16.23 41.20 -41.85
C ILE A 30 -16.96 42.45 -41.34
N VAL A 31 -18.13 42.76 -41.92
CA VAL A 31 -18.95 43.90 -41.50
C VAL A 31 -19.48 43.69 -40.08
N LEU A 32 -20.00 42.49 -39.76
CA LEU A 32 -20.55 42.16 -38.44
C LEU A 32 -19.49 42.06 -37.33
N LYS A 33 -18.24 41.71 -37.66
CA LYS A 33 -17.13 41.79 -36.69
C LYS A 33 -16.78 43.23 -36.32
N ALA A 34 -16.88 44.16 -37.28
CA ALA A 34 -16.62 45.58 -37.04
C ALA A 34 -17.80 46.26 -36.33
N ASN A 35 -19.04 45.89 -36.67
CA ASN A 35 -20.26 46.36 -36.02
C ASN A 35 -21.29 45.22 -35.95
N PRO A 36 -21.43 44.53 -34.80
CA PRO A 36 -22.35 43.40 -34.62
C PRO A 36 -23.83 43.72 -34.84
N GLU A 37 -24.22 44.99 -34.67
CA GLU A 37 -25.61 45.46 -34.81
C GLU A 37 -25.82 46.19 -36.15
N HIS A 38 -24.92 46.01 -37.12
CA HIS A 38 -25.07 46.64 -38.44
C HIS A 38 -26.36 46.14 -39.14
N PRO A 39 -27.32 47.02 -39.45
CA PRO A 39 -28.65 46.60 -39.90
C PRO A 39 -28.61 45.84 -41.24
N ASP A 40 -27.94 46.40 -42.26
CA ASP A 40 -27.89 45.76 -43.58
C ASP A 40 -27.10 44.44 -43.60
N ALA A 41 -25.99 44.36 -42.88
CA ALA A 41 -25.19 43.13 -42.84
C ALA A 41 -25.93 42.01 -42.11
N ASN A 42 -26.64 42.31 -41.02
CA ASN A 42 -27.50 41.35 -40.34
C ASN A 42 -28.66 40.92 -41.26
N HIS A 43 -29.33 41.86 -41.92
CA HIS A 43 -30.41 41.54 -42.86
C HIS A 43 -29.94 40.64 -44.00
N LYS A 44 -28.80 40.96 -44.63
CA LYS A 44 -28.25 40.16 -45.73
C LYS A 44 -27.72 38.81 -45.27
N MET A 45 -27.20 38.70 -44.05
CA MET A 45 -26.82 37.42 -43.44
C MET A 45 -28.05 36.54 -43.15
N ALA A 46 -29.15 37.16 -42.74
CA ALA A 46 -30.42 36.46 -42.53
C ALA A 46 -30.95 35.87 -43.84
N LEU A 47 -31.01 36.67 -44.90
CA LEU A 47 -31.38 36.21 -46.24
C LEU A 47 -30.47 35.09 -46.76
N LEU A 48 -29.15 35.26 -46.59
CA LEU A 48 -28.19 34.22 -46.98
C LEU A 48 -28.45 32.89 -46.26
N SER A 49 -28.84 32.95 -44.99
CA SER A 49 -29.20 31.78 -44.17
C SER A 49 -30.52 31.15 -44.62
N VAL A 50 -31.48 31.96 -45.08
CA VAL A 50 -32.74 31.50 -45.69
C VAL A 50 -32.51 30.81 -47.03
N ASP A 51 -31.55 31.28 -47.83
CA ASP A 51 -31.21 30.70 -49.14
C ASP A 51 -30.50 29.34 -49.04
N VAL A 52 -29.87 29.04 -47.91
CA VAL A 52 -29.28 27.72 -47.60
C VAL A 52 -30.20 26.85 -46.72
N ASP A 53 -31.50 27.18 -46.66
CA ASP A 53 -32.54 26.49 -45.89
C ASP A 53 -32.25 26.33 -44.38
N LYS A 54 -31.51 27.28 -43.79
CA LYS A 54 -31.19 27.33 -42.35
C LYS A 54 -32.00 28.40 -41.62
N PHE A 55 -33.32 28.17 -41.50
CA PHE A 55 -34.26 29.12 -40.88
C PHE A 55 -33.90 29.50 -39.44
N HIS A 56 -33.55 28.53 -38.57
CA HIS A 56 -33.22 28.84 -37.18
C HIS A 56 -31.98 29.73 -37.03
N GLU A 57 -31.03 29.63 -37.97
CA GLU A 57 -29.84 30.49 -38.00
C GLU A 57 -30.16 31.91 -38.52
N SER A 58 -31.21 32.09 -39.34
CA SER A 58 -31.60 33.40 -39.86
C SER A 58 -32.31 34.29 -38.83
N LEU A 59 -33.04 33.69 -37.88
CA LEU A 59 -33.88 34.40 -36.91
C LEU A 59 -33.14 35.44 -36.05
N PRO A 60 -31.97 35.15 -35.45
CA PRO A 60 -31.22 36.14 -34.68
C PRO A 60 -30.78 37.32 -35.54
N PHE A 61 -30.40 37.06 -36.81
CA PHE A 61 -29.97 38.10 -37.73
C PHE A 61 -31.13 39.00 -38.18
N PHE A 62 -32.31 38.44 -38.48
CA PHE A 62 -33.52 39.23 -38.75
C PHE A 62 -33.90 40.10 -37.54
N LYS A 63 -33.89 39.54 -36.33
CA LYS A 63 -34.17 40.29 -35.10
C LYS A 63 -33.19 41.44 -34.89
N LYS A 64 -31.88 41.20 -35.09
CA LYS A 64 -30.87 42.25 -34.98
C LYS A 64 -31.04 43.35 -36.02
N ALA A 65 -31.34 42.99 -37.28
CA ALA A 65 -31.59 43.97 -38.33
C ALA A 65 -32.81 44.86 -38.03
N LEU A 66 -33.90 44.24 -37.59
CA LEU A 66 -35.15 44.93 -37.24
C LEU A 66 -35.02 45.77 -35.97
N ASN A 67 -34.31 45.28 -34.94
CA ASN A 67 -34.03 46.07 -33.73
C ASN A 67 -33.11 47.26 -34.01
N ALA A 68 -32.14 47.10 -34.92
CA ALA A 68 -31.19 48.15 -35.27
C ALA A 68 -31.81 49.24 -36.16
N ASN A 69 -32.75 48.86 -37.06
CA ASN A 69 -33.48 49.82 -37.88
C ASN A 69 -34.85 49.26 -38.32
N PRO A 70 -35.92 49.48 -37.52
CA PRO A 70 -37.25 48.96 -37.80
C PRO A 70 -37.99 49.70 -38.92
N ASP A 71 -37.51 50.90 -39.31
CA ASP A 71 -38.17 51.75 -40.30
C ASP A 71 -37.99 51.23 -41.74
N ILE A 72 -37.05 50.32 -41.97
CA ILE A 72 -36.79 49.72 -43.28
C ILE A 72 -37.83 48.63 -43.54
N ALA A 73 -38.89 48.98 -44.26
CA ALA A 73 -39.99 48.07 -44.55
C ALA A 73 -39.56 46.78 -45.29
N GLN A 74 -38.47 46.82 -46.07
CA GLN A 74 -37.94 45.63 -46.75
C GLN A 74 -37.48 44.54 -45.76
N TYR A 75 -36.95 44.92 -44.59
CA TYR A 75 -36.51 43.94 -43.59
C TYR A 75 -37.69 43.15 -43.03
N TRP A 76 -38.83 43.82 -42.82
CA TRP A 76 -40.07 43.19 -42.41
C TRP A 76 -40.63 42.29 -43.51
N VAL A 77 -40.64 42.75 -44.76
CA VAL A 77 -41.07 41.95 -45.92
C VAL A 77 -40.28 40.65 -46.01
N ASP A 78 -38.95 40.73 -45.93
CA ASP A 78 -38.07 39.56 -46.06
C ASP A 78 -38.16 38.63 -44.84
N TYR A 79 -38.34 39.19 -43.64
CA TYR A 79 -38.56 38.40 -42.42
C TYR A 79 -39.90 37.65 -42.46
N ILE A 80 -41.00 38.33 -42.85
CA ILE A 80 -42.32 37.73 -42.99
C ILE A 80 -42.31 36.70 -44.13
N GLY A 81 -41.66 37.01 -45.24
CA GLY A 81 -41.47 36.09 -46.37
C GLY A 81 -40.71 34.82 -45.95
N ALA A 82 -39.65 34.96 -45.13
CA ALA A 82 -38.95 33.82 -44.56
C ALA A 82 -39.88 33.00 -43.64
N LEU A 83 -40.67 33.64 -42.77
CA LEU A 83 -41.62 32.94 -41.90
C LEU A 83 -42.65 32.13 -42.70
N VAL A 84 -43.17 32.70 -43.80
CA VAL A 84 -44.08 32.00 -44.72
C VAL A 84 -43.38 30.86 -45.45
N LYS A 85 -42.13 31.05 -45.94
CA LYS A 85 -41.35 30.00 -46.63
C LYS A 85 -41.17 28.75 -45.77
N PHE A 86 -41.10 28.91 -44.45
CA PHE A 86 -40.91 27.81 -43.48
C PHE A 86 -42.20 27.46 -42.72
N ASP A 87 -43.37 27.67 -43.31
CA ASP A 87 -44.69 27.28 -42.80
C ASP A 87 -45.05 27.83 -41.40
N ARG A 88 -44.50 28.99 -41.02
CA ARG A 88 -44.77 29.66 -39.73
C ARG A 88 -45.76 30.81 -39.89
N VAL A 89 -46.96 30.47 -40.35
CA VAL A 89 -48.03 31.42 -40.72
C VAL A 89 -48.48 32.31 -39.56
N ASP A 90 -48.60 31.76 -38.34
CA ASP A 90 -49.01 32.54 -37.16
C ASP A 90 -47.97 33.59 -36.78
N ASP A 91 -46.69 33.22 -36.78
CA ASP A 91 -45.59 34.16 -36.53
C ASP A 91 -45.48 35.21 -37.63
N ALA A 92 -45.76 34.84 -38.89
CA ALA A 92 -45.78 35.77 -40.02
C ALA A 92 -46.86 36.85 -39.85
N LYS A 93 -48.03 36.49 -39.30
CA LYS A 93 -49.11 37.44 -38.97
C LYS A 93 -48.70 38.37 -37.83
N MET A 94 -48.17 37.82 -36.75
CA MET A 94 -47.69 38.63 -35.61
C MET A 94 -46.59 39.59 -36.05
N ALA A 95 -45.69 39.17 -36.93
CA ALA A 95 -44.65 40.03 -37.48
C ALA A 95 -45.22 41.12 -38.41
N LEU A 96 -46.27 40.83 -39.18
CA LEU A 96 -46.95 41.83 -40.02
C LEU A 96 -47.71 42.87 -39.20
N GLU A 97 -48.40 42.47 -38.13
CA GLU A 97 -49.05 43.40 -37.19
C GLU A 97 -48.00 44.29 -36.52
N HIS A 98 -46.91 43.68 -36.03
CA HIS A 98 -45.83 44.44 -35.40
C HIS A 98 -45.17 45.42 -36.39
N ALA A 99 -44.98 45.05 -37.66
CA ALA A 99 -44.47 45.94 -38.69
C ALA A 99 -45.38 47.19 -38.88
N LYS A 100 -46.70 47.01 -38.84
CA LYS A 100 -47.68 48.10 -38.90
C LYS A 100 -47.63 48.97 -37.64
N ASP A 101 -47.50 48.37 -36.46
CA ASP A 101 -47.43 49.08 -35.18
C ASP A 101 -46.18 49.97 -35.05
N VAL A 102 -45.05 49.55 -35.62
CA VAL A 102 -43.82 50.37 -35.66
C VAL A 102 -43.81 51.38 -36.81
N GLY A 103 -44.91 51.51 -37.57
CA GLY A 103 -45.06 52.51 -38.63
C GLY A 103 -44.37 52.18 -39.96
N ALA A 104 -43.93 50.93 -40.16
CA ALA A 104 -43.37 50.52 -41.45
C ALA A 104 -44.48 50.46 -42.52
N SER A 105 -44.23 51.02 -43.70
CA SER A 105 -45.18 51.02 -44.82
C SER A 105 -44.52 50.47 -46.08
N SER A 106 -45.13 49.46 -46.70
CA SER A 106 -44.70 48.88 -47.97
C SER A 106 -45.92 48.41 -48.77
N ASP A 107 -45.91 48.67 -50.08
CA ASP A 107 -46.95 48.19 -50.99
C ASP A 107 -47.08 46.65 -50.97
N ALA A 108 -45.99 45.94 -50.59
CA ALA A 108 -45.98 44.48 -50.45
C ALA A 108 -46.80 43.96 -49.26
N PHE A 109 -47.09 44.78 -48.24
CA PHE A 109 -47.83 44.33 -47.05
C PHE A 109 -49.28 43.95 -47.37
N ALA A 110 -49.94 44.65 -48.28
CA ALA A 110 -51.28 44.30 -48.72
C ALA A 110 -51.31 42.94 -49.45
N GLU A 111 -50.28 42.63 -50.23
CA GLU A 111 -50.18 41.36 -50.94
C GLU A 111 -49.76 40.21 -50.03
N ILE A 112 -48.90 40.46 -49.05
CA ILE A 112 -48.55 39.51 -47.97
C ILE A 112 -49.79 39.20 -47.12
N GLU A 113 -50.56 40.20 -46.73
CA GLU A 113 -51.80 40.02 -45.96
C GLU A 113 -52.81 39.18 -46.75
N LYS A 114 -52.97 39.44 -48.04
CA LYS A 114 -53.80 38.61 -48.93
C LYS A 114 -53.29 37.17 -49.03
N ARG A 115 -51.97 36.96 -49.18
CA ARG A 115 -51.35 35.62 -49.21
C ARG A 115 -51.49 34.88 -47.89
N LEU A 116 -51.36 35.56 -46.75
CA LEU A 116 -51.56 34.96 -45.43
C LEU A 116 -53.02 34.54 -45.22
N ILE A 117 -53.98 35.31 -45.74
CA ILE A 117 -55.41 34.95 -45.76
C ILE A 117 -55.68 33.78 -46.73
N GLU A 118 -54.99 33.70 -47.86
CA GLU A 118 -55.11 32.58 -48.81
C GLU A 118 -54.50 31.28 -48.27
N VAL A 119 -53.32 31.33 -47.64
CA VAL A 119 -52.69 30.19 -46.94
C VAL A 119 -53.56 29.74 -45.75
N GLU A 120 -54.18 30.68 -45.04
CA GLU A 120 -55.16 30.36 -44.01
C GLU A 120 -56.44 29.74 -44.59
N LYS A 121 -56.89 30.15 -45.78
CA LYS A 121 -57.99 29.49 -46.51
C LYS A 121 -57.61 28.09 -47.00
N GLU A 122 -56.38 27.85 -47.44
CA GLU A 122 -55.90 26.50 -47.77
C GLU A 122 -55.76 25.60 -46.53
N LEU A 123 -55.50 26.19 -45.35
CA LEU A 123 -55.51 25.49 -44.05
C LEU A 123 -56.91 25.35 -43.43
N THR A 124 -57.89 26.18 -43.82
CA THR A 124 -59.29 26.16 -43.31
C THR A 124 -60.30 25.52 -44.27
N VAL A 125 -59.92 25.16 -45.50
CA VAL A 125 -60.73 24.34 -46.44
C VAL A 125 -60.52 22.83 -46.20
N ASN A 126 -60.23 22.43 -44.97
CA ASN A 126 -60.27 21.03 -44.54
C ASN A 126 -61.02 20.83 -43.22
N THR A 127 -62.13 21.54 -43.03
CA THR A 127 -63.12 21.19 -41.99
C THR A 127 -64.54 21.15 -42.54
N VAL A 128 -64.83 20.14 -43.37
CA VAL A 128 -66.05 19.32 -43.22
C VAL A 128 -65.71 17.89 -43.65
N SER A 129 -65.19 17.08 -42.73
CA SER A 129 -65.35 15.63 -42.74
C SER A 129 -64.88 15.06 -41.41
N SER A 130 -65.85 14.67 -40.59
CA SER A 130 -65.67 13.81 -39.43
C SER A 130 -64.92 12.54 -39.82
N LYS A 131 -63.62 12.44 -39.50
CA LYS A 131 -62.87 11.15 -39.41
C LYS A 131 -61.48 11.18 -38.76
N SER A 132 -61.10 12.19 -37.97
CA SER A 132 -59.87 12.11 -37.13
C SER A 132 -60.22 11.71 -35.70
N GLY A 133 -59.68 10.59 -35.21
CA GLY A 133 -59.89 10.10 -33.84
C GLY A 133 -59.15 10.87 -32.74
N GLU A 134 -58.76 12.13 -32.98
CA GLU A 134 -57.96 12.98 -32.09
C GLU A 134 -58.77 14.22 -31.63
N PRO A 135 -58.60 14.68 -30.37
CA PRO A 135 -59.20 15.94 -29.91
C PRO A 135 -58.64 17.17 -30.63
N PRO A 136 -59.36 18.30 -30.61
CA PRO A 136 -58.84 19.58 -31.09
C PRO A 136 -57.50 19.91 -30.42
N MET A 137 -56.53 20.39 -31.22
CA MET A 137 -55.16 20.66 -30.78
C MET A 137 -55.09 21.57 -29.53
N GLN A 138 -56.00 22.53 -29.43
CA GLN A 138 -56.10 23.44 -28.28
C GLN A 138 -56.41 22.70 -26.96
N ARG A 139 -57.24 21.65 -27.01
CA ARG A 139 -57.50 20.81 -25.82
C ARG A 139 -56.29 19.98 -25.43
N LEU A 140 -55.55 19.44 -26.41
CA LEU A 140 -54.30 18.71 -26.16
C LEU A 140 -53.22 19.63 -25.56
N GLN A 141 -53.07 20.85 -26.08
CA GLN A 141 -52.14 21.86 -25.55
C GLN A 141 -52.48 22.25 -24.11
N ASN A 142 -53.76 22.37 -23.75
CA ASN A 142 -54.18 22.61 -22.37
C ASN A 142 -53.72 21.48 -21.43
N LEU A 143 -53.90 20.22 -21.82
CA LEU A 143 -53.42 19.07 -21.03
C LEU A 143 -51.89 19.07 -20.87
N ILE A 144 -51.15 19.39 -21.93
CA ILE A 144 -49.69 19.53 -21.88
C ILE A 144 -49.29 20.70 -20.95
N GLY A 145 -50.03 21.82 -21.00
CA GLY A 145 -49.86 22.96 -20.09
C GLY A 145 -50.11 22.62 -18.63
N LEU A 146 -51.10 21.77 -18.34
CA LEU A 146 -51.35 21.25 -16.98
C LEU A 146 -50.26 20.27 -16.54
N HIS A 147 -49.78 19.42 -17.45
CA HIS A 147 -48.71 18.46 -17.18
C HIS A 147 -47.39 19.18 -16.86
N THR A 148 -47.03 20.20 -17.64
CA THR A 148 -45.82 21.03 -17.41
C THR A 148 -45.88 21.80 -16.09
N LYS A 149 -47.09 22.18 -15.63
CA LYS A 149 -47.32 22.78 -14.29
C LYS A 149 -47.35 21.75 -13.15
N GLY A 150 -47.08 20.48 -13.40
CA GLY A 150 -47.09 19.40 -12.41
C GLY A 150 -48.48 19.01 -11.90
N GLN A 151 -49.56 19.44 -12.56
CA GLN A 151 -50.94 19.19 -12.13
C GLN A 151 -51.46 17.84 -12.68
N PHE A 152 -50.70 16.76 -12.46
CA PHE A 152 -50.91 15.46 -13.10
C PHE A 152 -52.29 14.85 -12.81
N LYS A 153 -52.83 15.01 -11.59
CA LYS A 153 -54.18 14.53 -11.25
C LYS A 153 -55.27 15.22 -12.07
N LYS A 154 -55.12 16.51 -12.37
CA LYS A 154 -56.06 17.26 -13.22
C LYS A 154 -55.91 16.85 -14.68
N VAL A 155 -54.67 16.65 -15.15
CA VAL A 155 -54.41 16.08 -16.49
C VAL A 155 -55.17 14.77 -16.68
N LEU A 156 -55.11 13.86 -15.70
CA LEU A 156 -55.82 12.59 -15.77
C LEU A 156 -57.34 12.77 -15.76
N ALA A 157 -57.89 13.63 -14.90
CA ALA A 157 -59.33 13.88 -14.84
C ALA A 157 -59.88 14.44 -16.17
N GLU A 158 -59.21 15.44 -16.74
CA GLU A 158 -59.61 16.05 -18.01
C GLU A 158 -59.36 15.13 -19.21
N ALA A 159 -58.22 14.42 -19.23
CA ALA A 159 -57.93 13.44 -20.28
C ALA A 159 -58.90 12.24 -20.24
N SER A 160 -59.34 11.79 -19.07
CA SER A 160 -60.34 10.72 -18.94
C SER A 160 -61.70 11.10 -19.54
N GLN A 161 -62.12 12.35 -19.41
CA GLN A 161 -63.33 12.85 -20.08
C GLN A 161 -63.14 12.86 -21.60
N LEU A 162 -62.00 13.37 -22.07
CA LEU A 162 -61.70 13.44 -23.51
C LEU A 162 -61.50 12.07 -24.16
N VAL A 163 -61.07 11.04 -23.43
CA VAL A 163 -60.99 9.66 -23.94
C VAL A 163 -62.38 9.08 -24.24
N THR A 164 -63.44 9.54 -23.57
CA THR A 164 -64.81 9.10 -23.92
C THR A 164 -65.28 9.69 -25.25
N GLU A 165 -64.88 10.93 -25.55
CA GLU A 165 -65.17 11.62 -26.81
C GLU A 165 -64.26 11.17 -27.95
N PHE A 166 -63.00 10.83 -27.64
CA PHE A 166 -61.94 10.50 -28.61
C PHE A 166 -61.21 9.19 -28.23
N PRO A 167 -61.89 8.03 -28.27
CA PRO A 167 -61.35 6.76 -27.76
C PRO A 167 -60.19 6.18 -28.59
N LYS A 168 -59.90 6.75 -29.76
CA LYS A 168 -58.80 6.34 -30.67
C LYS A 168 -57.66 7.36 -30.73
N SER A 169 -57.59 8.27 -29.76
CA SER A 169 -56.55 9.30 -29.70
C SER A 169 -55.25 8.76 -29.13
N ILE A 170 -54.23 8.70 -29.99
CA ILE A 170 -52.86 8.28 -29.65
C ILE A 170 -52.24 9.29 -28.68
N ASN A 171 -52.46 10.59 -28.91
CA ASN A 171 -51.89 11.66 -28.10
C ASN A 171 -52.46 11.68 -26.67
N LEU A 172 -53.78 11.47 -26.51
CA LEU A 172 -54.42 11.34 -25.19
C LEU A 172 -53.81 10.20 -24.40
N PHE A 173 -53.67 9.01 -25.00
CA PHE A 173 -53.08 7.87 -24.30
C PHE A 173 -51.60 8.07 -23.95
N ASN A 174 -50.82 8.78 -24.77
CA ASN A 174 -49.44 9.16 -24.42
C ASN A 174 -49.38 10.15 -23.25
N ILE A 175 -50.25 11.17 -23.25
CA ILE A 175 -50.35 12.15 -22.16
C ILE A 175 -50.80 11.49 -20.85
N ILE A 176 -51.80 10.59 -20.91
CA ILE A 176 -52.26 9.79 -19.76
C ILE A 176 -51.13 8.92 -19.23
N GLY A 177 -50.35 8.29 -20.12
CA GLY A 177 -49.18 7.53 -19.74
C GLY A 177 -48.13 8.38 -19.01
N ALA A 178 -47.83 9.56 -19.54
CA ALA A 178 -46.85 10.48 -18.96
C ALA A 178 -47.29 11.01 -17.58
N ALA A 179 -48.57 11.34 -17.43
CA ALA A 179 -49.14 11.80 -16.16
C ALA A 179 -49.15 10.68 -15.09
N ASN A 180 -49.54 9.45 -15.45
CA ASN A 180 -49.50 8.30 -14.53
C ASN A 180 -48.07 7.97 -14.09
N LYS A 181 -47.09 7.99 -15.03
CA LYS A 181 -45.67 7.82 -14.70
C LYS A 181 -45.22 8.86 -13.67
N SER A 182 -45.58 10.12 -13.86
CA SER A 182 -45.21 11.22 -12.96
C SER A 182 -45.86 11.12 -11.57
N LEU A 183 -46.97 10.37 -11.44
CA LEU A 183 -47.63 10.06 -10.16
C LEU A 183 -47.13 8.77 -9.50
N GLY A 184 -46.24 8.00 -10.15
CA GLY A 184 -45.79 6.70 -9.67
C GLY A 184 -46.72 5.52 -10.00
N ASN A 185 -47.79 5.76 -10.77
CA ASN A 185 -48.72 4.73 -11.23
C ASN A 185 -48.16 4.02 -12.47
N LEU A 186 -47.12 3.20 -12.26
CA LEU A 186 -46.29 2.67 -13.33
C LEU A 186 -47.06 1.68 -14.24
N GLU A 187 -47.95 0.85 -13.69
CA GLU A 187 -48.75 -0.12 -14.47
C GLU A 187 -49.81 0.57 -15.36
N GLU A 188 -50.47 1.59 -14.82
CA GLU A 188 -51.44 2.42 -15.55
C GLU A 188 -50.74 3.20 -16.67
N ALA A 189 -49.53 3.69 -16.41
CA ALA A 189 -48.70 4.34 -17.41
C ALA A 189 -48.37 3.40 -18.57
N LEU A 190 -47.88 2.18 -18.29
CA LEU A 190 -47.62 1.16 -19.30
C LEU A 190 -48.87 0.77 -20.08
N THR A 191 -50.01 0.64 -19.40
CA THR A 191 -51.29 0.33 -20.04
C THR A 191 -51.69 1.42 -21.03
N ALA A 192 -51.52 2.68 -20.67
CA ALA A 192 -51.81 3.81 -21.55
C ALA A 192 -50.85 3.84 -22.76
N TYR A 193 -49.53 3.64 -22.56
CA TYR A 193 -48.60 3.57 -23.70
C TYR A 193 -48.87 2.38 -24.61
N LYS A 194 -49.24 1.20 -24.08
CA LYS A 194 -49.65 0.04 -24.89
C LYS A 194 -50.89 0.34 -25.72
N LYS A 195 -51.87 1.08 -25.18
CA LYS A 195 -53.04 1.54 -25.95
C LYS A 195 -52.64 2.51 -27.06
N ALA A 196 -51.75 3.46 -26.80
CA ALA A 196 -51.21 4.36 -27.83
C ALA A 196 -50.50 3.58 -28.94
N LEU A 197 -49.70 2.57 -28.59
CA LEU A 197 -48.96 1.72 -29.51
C LEU A 197 -49.84 0.73 -30.29
N LEU A 198 -50.98 0.30 -29.72
CA LEU A 198 -51.98 -0.50 -30.45
C LEU A 198 -52.62 0.31 -31.59
N LEU A 199 -52.84 1.61 -31.35
CA LEU A 199 -53.42 2.52 -32.32
C LEU A 199 -52.38 3.03 -33.34
N LYS A 200 -51.12 3.19 -32.91
CA LYS A 200 -49.99 3.58 -33.76
C LYS A 200 -48.73 2.78 -33.42
N PRO A 201 -48.49 1.63 -34.10
CA PRO A 201 -47.35 0.76 -33.81
C PRO A 201 -45.97 1.37 -34.07
N ASP A 202 -45.87 2.45 -34.85
CA ASP A 202 -44.65 3.18 -35.20
C ASP A 202 -44.48 4.48 -34.40
N PHE A 203 -45.01 4.54 -33.17
CA PHE A 203 -44.90 5.72 -32.32
C PHE A 203 -43.65 5.71 -31.42
N SER A 204 -42.56 6.32 -31.89
CA SER A 204 -41.26 6.34 -31.19
C SER A 204 -41.34 6.91 -29.77
N GLU A 205 -42.12 7.97 -29.56
CA GLU A 205 -42.22 8.65 -28.26
C GLU A 205 -42.93 7.80 -27.20
N ALA A 206 -43.98 7.06 -27.58
CA ALA A 206 -44.63 6.10 -26.68
C ALA A 206 -43.70 4.94 -26.29
N TYR A 207 -42.90 4.41 -27.23
CA TYR A 207 -41.86 3.43 -26.89
C TYR A 207 -40.78 4.01 -25.97
N TYR A 208 -40.29 5.22 -26.24
CA TYR A 208 -39.31 5.88 -25.37
C TYR A 208 -39.85 6.09 -23.94
N ASN A 209 -41.06 6.63 -23.81
CA ASN A 209 -41.70 6.86 -22.52
C ASN A 209 -42.04 5.56 -21.77
N MET A 210 -42.43 4.51 -22.51
CA MET A 210 -42.61 3.16 -21.97
C MET A 210 -41.28 2.58 -21.47
N GLY A 211 -40.17 2.79 -22.19
CA GLY A 211 -38.83 2.38 -21.76
C GLY A 211 -38.40 3.03 -20.44
N ILE A 212 -38.63 4.33 -20.28
CA ILE A 212 -38.37 5.03 -19.00
C ILE A 212 -39.20 4.42 -17.86
N THR A 213 -40.48 4.14 -18.14
CA THR A 213 -41.40 3.60 -17.13
C THR A 213 -40.99 2.19 -16.69
N LEU A 214 -40.55 1.33 -17.63
CA LEU A 214 -40.01 -0.01 -17.32
C LEU A 214 -38.73 0.05 -16.49
N GLN A 215 -37.86 1.03 -16.77
CA GLN A 215 -36.64 1.24 -15.98
C GLN A 215 -36.97 1.67 -14.54
N LEU A 216 -37.98 2.51 -14.33
CA LEU A 216 -38.48 2.87 -13.00
C LEU A 216 -39.09 1.68 -12.23
N GLN A 217 -39.67 0.70 -12.94
CA GLN A 217 -40.15 -0.55 -12.35
C GLN A 217 -39.03 -1.57 -12.05
N GLY A 218 -37.78 -1.28 -12.42
CA GLY A 218 -36.67 -2.24 -12.31
C GLY A 218 -36.60 -3.27 -13.44
N ASN A 219 -37.51 -3.22 -14.43
CA ASN A 219 -37.46 -4.09 -15.61
C ASN A 219 -36.49 -3.51 -16.67
N VAL A 220 -35.19 -3.61 -16.37
CA VAL A 220 -34.11 -3.04 -17.21
C VAL A 220 -34.06 -3.69 -18.60
N THR A 221 -34.30 -4.99 -18.69
CA THR A 221 -34.30 -5.72 -19.98
C THR A 221 -35.42 -5.22 -20.89
N GLY A 222 -36.64 -5.11 -20.36
CA GLY A 222 -37.77 -4.56 -21.10
C GLY A 222 -37.55 -3.10 -21.52
N ALA A 223 -36.90 -2.30 -20.67
CA ALA A 223 -36.55 -0.91 -21.01
C ALA A 223 -35.63 -0.85 -22.24
N ILE A 224 -34.55 -1.65 -22.28
CA ILE A 224 -33.61 -1.70 -23.41
C ILE A 224 -34.30 -2.13 -24.70
N GLU A 225 -35.13 -3.17 -24.66
CA GLU A 225 -35.88 -3.62 -25.85
C GLU A 225 -36.80 -2.52 -26.39
N THR A 226 -37.46 -1.81 -25.48
CA THR A 226 -38.39 -0.73 -25.83
C THR A 226 -37.65 0.49 -26.39
N TYR A 227 -36.47 0.84 -25.84
CA TYR A 227 -35.60 1.86 -26.43
C TYR A 227 -35.09 1.45 -27.82
N LYS A 228 -34.70 0.18 -28.03
CA LYS A 228 -34.31 -0.33 -29.35
C LYS A 228 -35.46 -0.20 -30.37
N LYS A 229 -36.72 -0.43 -29.95
CA LYS A 229 -37.90 -0.18 -30.81
C LYS A 229 -38.06 1.30 -31.15
N ALA A 230 -37.94 2.20 -30.16
CA ALA A 230 -37.98 3.64 -30.39
C ALA A 230 -36.88 4.09 -31.38
N LEU A 231 -35.66 3.57 -31.22
CA LEU A 231 -34.50 3.89 -32.05
C LEU A 231 -34.55 3.31 -33.47
N ARG A 232 -35.24 2.17 -33.67
CA ARG A 232 -35.53 1.64 -35.02
C ARG A 232 -36.45 2.56 -35.81
N ILE A 233 -37.41 3.19 -35.13
CA ILE A 233 -38.36 4.13 -35.73
C ILE A 233 -37.72 5.51 -35.91
N GLN A 234 -36.99 5.98 -34.91
CA GLN A 234 -36.32 7.28 -34.91
C GLN A 234 -34.83 7.12 -34.57
N PRO A 235 -33.96 6.91 -35.58
CA PRO A 235 -32.52 6.69 -35.37
C PRO A 235 -31.77 7.89 -34.80
N ASN A 236 -32.33 9.11 -34.87
CA ASN A 236 -31.70 10.34 -34.37
C ASN A 236 -32.32 10.78 -33.03
N TYR A 237 -32.56 9.84 -32.10
CA TYR A 237 -33.16 10.13 -30.79
C TYR A 237 -32.10 10.09 -29.67
N ALA A 238 -31.43 11.21 -29.42
CA ALA A 238 -30.30 11.31 -28.49
C ALA A 238 -30.66 10.89 -27.05
N GLU A 239 -31.84 11.30 -26.56
CA GLU A 239 -32.34 10.99 -25.22
C GLU A 239 -32.61 9.49 -25.06
N ALA A 240 -33.10 8.81 -26.10
CA ALA A 240 -33.30 7.36 -26.08
C ALA A 240 -31.95 6.62 -26.03
N TYR A 241 -30.94 7.08 -26.76
CA TYR A 241 -29.58 6.53 -26.67
C TYR A 241 -28.95 6.74 -25.29
N ASN A 242 -29.08 7.92 -24.68
CA ASN A 242 -28.58 8.17 -23.31
C ASN A 242 -29.23 7.24 -22.28
N ASN A 243 -30.56 7.13 -22.30
CA ASN A 243 -31.28 6.32 -21.33
C ASN A 243 -31.05 4.83 -21.56
N MET A 244 -30.93 4.39 -22.83
CA MET A 244 -30.51 3.03 -23.16
C MET A 244 -29.09 2.75 -22.65
N GLY A 245 -28.14 3.68 -22.81
CA GLY A 245 -26.78 3.55 -22.26
C GLY A 245 -26.79 3.39 -20.73
N THR A 246 -27.65 4.13 -20.04
CA THR A 246 -27.81 4.01 -18.58
C THR A 246 -28.37 2.64 -18.19
N ALA A 247 -29.37 2.14 -18.92
CA ALA A 247 -29.93 0.81 -18.71
C ALA A 247 -28.91 -0.31 -18.99
N LEU A 248 -28.10 -0.17 -20.06
CA LEU A 248 -27.05 -1.11 -20.43
C LEU A 248 -25.94 -1.17 -19.37
N ARG A 249 -25.54 -0.02 -18.82
CA ARG A 249 -24.63 0.05 -17.66
C ARG A 249 -25.16 -0.75 -16.49
N ASN A 250 -26.44 -0.58 -16.13
CA ASN A 250 -27.05 -1.28 -15.00
C ASN A 250 -27.11 -2.82 -15.22
N GLN A 251 -27.00 -3.31 -16.46
CA GLN A 251 -26.85 -4.73 -16.78
C GLN A 251 -25.40 -5.21 -16.87
N GLY A 252 -24.42 -4.34 -16.61
CA GLY A 252 -22.99 -4.65 -16.77
C GLY A 252 -22.50 -4.68 -18.23
N LYS A 253 -23.34 -4.26 -19.20
CA LYS A 253 -23.01 -4.22 -20.63
C LYS A 253 -22.27 -2.94 -20.99
N ARG A 254 -21.03 -2.81 -20.50
CA ARG A 254 -20.23 -1.56 -20.55
C ARG A 254 -19.95 -1.07 -21.96
N GLU A 255 -19.53 -1.95 -22.85
CA GLU A 255 -19.19 -1.61 -24.24
C GLU A 255 -20.42 -1.09 -25.02
N GLU A 256 -21.56 -1.78 -24.90
CA GLU A 256 -22.83 -1.35 -25.51
C GLU A 256 -23.29 0.00 -24.93
N ALA A 257 -23.06 0.24 -23.63
CA ALA A 257 -23.40 1.53 -22.99
C ALA A 257 -22.56 2.69 -23.53
N ILE A 258 -21.24 2.48 -23.68
CA ILE A 258 -20.33 3.49 -24.25
C ILE A 258 -20.73 3.83 -25.69
N GLU A 259 -21.05 2.83 -26.50
CA GLU A 259 -21.48 3.06 -27.89
C GLU A 259 -22.80 3.84 -27.94
N ALA A 260 -23.76 3.51 -27.06
CA ALA A 260 -25.00 4.26 -26.94
C ALA A 260 -24.74 5.74 -26.56
N TYR A 261 -23.84 6.01 -25.61
CA TYR A 261 -23.47 7.39 -25.25
C TYR A 261 -22.76 8.14 -26.38
N LYS A 262 -21.84 7.48 -27.10
CA LYS A 262 -21.18 8.07 -28.28
C LYS A 262 -22.20 8.42 -29.36
N ARG A 263 -23.21 7.56 -29.58
CA ARG A 263 -24.28 7.82 -30.53
C ARG A 263 -25.15 8.99 -30.10
N ALA A 264 -25.52 9.09 -28.82
CA ALA A 264 -26.21 10.26 -28.27
C ALA A 264 -25.41 11.57 -28.50
N LEU A 265 -24.09 11.55 -28.28
CA LEU A 265 -23.22 12.71 -28.51
C LEU A 265 -23.04 13.04 -30.00
N SER A 266 -23.07 12.05 -30.89
CA SER A 266 -23.04 12.30 -32.34
C SER A 266 -24.28 13.05 -32.84
N ILE A 267 -25.42 12.85 -32.18
CA ILE A 267 -26.70 13.51 -32.48
C ILE A 267 -26.77 14.86 -31.76
N LYS A 268 -26.36 14.92 -30.49
CA LYS A 268 -26.37 16.12 -29.64
C LYS A 268 -24.98 16.37 -29.03
N PRO A 269 -24.09 17.11 -29.74
CA PRO A 269 -22.69 17.28 -29.33
C PRO A 269 -22.47 17.99 -27.99
N ASN A 270 -23.46 18.76 -27.51
CA ASN A 270 -23.39 19.54 -26.26
C ASN A 270 -24.23 18.90 -25.13
N TYR A 271 -24.39 17.57 -25.12
CA TYR A 271 -25.20 16.88 -24.11
C TYR A 271 -24.39 16.63 -22.82
N VAL A 272 -24.53 17.54 -21.86
CA VAL A 272 -23.77 17.61 -20.60
C VAL A 272 -23.82 16.29 -19.82
N GLU A 273 -25.02 15.75 -19.61
CA GLU A 273 -25.28 14.54 -18.83
C GLU A 273 -24.63 13.31 -19.49
N VAL A 274 -24.65 13.25 -20.83
CA VAL A 274 -24.02 12.15 -21.57
C VAL A 274 -22.50 12.17 -21.43
N TYR A 275 -21.87 13.34 -21.49
CA TYR A 275 -20.42 13.44 -21.23
C TYR A 275 -20.06 12.98 -19.82
N ASN A 276 -20.86 13.31 -18.80
CA ASN A 276 -20.64 12.81 -17.45
C ASN A 276 -20.82 11.28 -17.38
N ASN A 277 -21.91 10.75 -17.95
CA ASN A 277 -22.18 9.31 -17.95
C ASN A 277 -21.14 8.51 -18.73
N LEU A 278 -20.67 9.03 -19.86
CA LEU A 278 -19.57 8.47 -20.63
C LEU A 278 -18.27 8.49 -19.81
N GLY A 279 -17.99 9.58 -19.09
CA GLY A 279 -16.85 9.68 -18.19
C GLY A 279 -16.84 8.57 -17.13
N VAL A 280 -17.99 8.31 -16.50
CA VAL A 280 -18.13 7.23 -15.49
C VAL A 280 -17.82 5.86 -16.11
N MET A 281 -18.31 5.57 -17.31
CA MET A 281 -18.02 4.30 -18.00
C MET A 281 -16.56 4.15 -18.39
N LEU A 282 -15.93 5.21 -18.89
CA LEU A 282 -14.52 5.18 -19.24
C LEU A 282 -13.64 4.99 -17.99
N GLN A 283 -14.05 5.54 -16.84
CA GLN A 283 -13.35 5.36 -15.58
C GLN A 283 -13.46 3.90 -15.09
N GLU A 284 -14.65 3.30 -15.15
CA GLU A 284 -14.85 1.89 -14.82
C GLU A 284 -14.06 0.92 -15.72
N GLU A 285 -13.75 1.31 -16.97
CA GLU A 285 -12.85 0.57 -17.88
C GLU A 285 -11.35 0.84 -17.65
N GLY A 286 -10.99 1.69 -16.68
CA GLY A 286 -9.60 2.09 -16.42
C GLY A 286 -9.04 3.11 -17.44
N LYS A 287 -9.86 3.64 -18.35
CA LYS A 287 -9.48 4.66 -19.35
C LYS A 287 -9.52 6.07 -18.74
N LEU A 288 -8.73 6.28 -17.68
CA LEU A 288 -8.77 7.49 -16.84
C LEU A 288 -8.58 8.80 -17.64
N LYS A 289 -7.68 8.82 -18.63
CA LYS A 289 -7.43 10.02 -19.47
C LYS A 289 -8.66 10.42 -20.29
N GLU A 290 -9.37 9.43 -20.86
CA GLU A 290 -10.56 9.67 -21.66
C GLU A 290 -11.74 10.08 -20.78
N ALA A 291 -11.88 9.46 -19.61
CA ALA A 291 -12.84 9.85 -18.57
C ALA A 291 -12.69 11.32 -18.17
N ILE A 292 -11.46 11.74 -17.80
CA ILE A 292 -11.16 13.13 -17.44
C ILE A 292 -11.53 14.09 -18.58
N ASN A 293 -11.26 13.73 -19.84
CA ASN A 293 -11.62 14.57 -20.99
C ASN A 293 -13.14 14.67 -21.17
N ALA A 294 -13.88 13.59 -20.96
CA ALA A 294 -15.34 13.60 -21.00
C ALA A 294 -15.91 14.50 -19.89
N TYR A 295 -15.41 14.38 -18.65
CA TYR A 295 -15.83 15.27 -17.56
C TYR A 295 -15.47 16.73 -17.81
N LYS A 296 -14.27 17.02 -18.35
CA LYS A 296 -13.87 18.38 -18.74
C LYS A 296 -14.81 18.98 -19.79
N LYS A 297 -15.24 18.20 -20.78
CA LYS A 297 -16.25 18.64 -21.76
C LYS A 297 -17.60 18.92 -21.09
N SER A 298 -18.03 18.05 -20.17
CA SER A 298 -19.26 18.28 -19.39
C SER A 298 -19.18 19.59 -18.60
N CYS A 299 -18.09 19.82 -17.88
CA CYS A 299 -17.84 21.03 -17.10
C CYS A 299 -17.66 22.30 -17.95
N LEU A 300 -17.15 22.17 -19.18
CA LEU A 300 -17.00 23.29 -20.11
C LEU A 300 -18.37 23.75 -20.63
N ILE A 301 -19.25 22.80 -20.95
CA ILE A 301 -20.61 23.10 -21.43
C ILE A 301 -21.48 23.63 -20.27
N LYS A 302 -21.34 23.04 -19.08
CA LYS A 302 -22.08 23.44 -17.87
C LYS A 302 -21.12 23.64 -16.69
N PRO A 303 -20.62 24.88 -16.48
CA PRO A 303 -19.65 25.19 -15.42
C PRO A 303 -20.15 25.03 -13.98
N ASP A 304 -21.47 24.93 -13.77
CA ASP A 304 -22.15 24.73 -12.49
C ASP A 304 -22.62 23.27 -12.28
N TYR A 305 -22.02 22.30 -12.99
CA TYR A 305 -22.37 20.89 -12.81
C TYR A 305 -21.50 20.20 -11.75
N ALA A 306 -21.94 20.27 -10.49
CA ALA A 306 -21.18 19.77 -9.34
C ALA A 306 -20.80 18.28 -9.44
N GLU A 307 -21.69 17.43 -9.93
CA GLU A 307 -21.48 15.99 -10.08
C GLU A 307 -20.32 15.69 -11.04
N ALA A 308 -20.20 16.43 -12.15
CA ALA A 308 -19.10 16.26 -13.10
C ALA A 308 -17.74 16.66 -12.50
N TYR A 309 -17.68 17.72 -11.68
CA TYR A 309 -16.46 18.08 -10.95
C TYR A 309 -16.07 17.04 -9.90
N ASN A 310 -17.05 16.49 -9.16
CA ASN A 310 -16.79 15.44 -8.20
C ASN A 310 -16.23 14.18 -8.90
N ASN A 311 -16.87 13.71 -9.96
CA ASN A 311 -16.44 12.53 -10.69
C ASN A 311 -15.07 12.76 -11.39
N MET A 312 -14.82 13.97 -11.89
CA MET A 312 -13.50 14.35 -12.40
C MET A 312 -12.43 14.28 -11.31
N GLY A 313 -12.74 14.74 -10.10
CA GLY A 313 -11.83 14.64 -8.95
C GLY A 313 -11.46 13.20 -8.64
N THR A 314 -12.43 12.28 -8.68
CA THR A 314 -12.17 10.84 -8.46
C THR A 314 -11.26 10.27 -9.53
N ALA A 315 -11.54 10.54 -10.82
CA ALA A 315 -10.68 10.07 -11.90
C ALA A 315 -9.26 10.67 -11.87
N LEU A 316 -9.11 11.92 -11.41
CA LEU A 316 -7.81 12.57 -11.21
C LEU A 316 -7.03 11.94 -10.05
N ARG A 317 -7.70 11.60 -8.94
CA ARG A 317 -7.10 10.88 -7.82
C ARG A 317 -6.61 9.50 -8.25
N ASP A 318 -7.43 8.76 -8.99
CA ASP A 318 -7.06 7.43 -9.51
C ASP A 318 -5.86 7.50 -10.49
N GLN A 319 -5.60 8.66 -11.09
CA GLN A 319 -4.42 8.94 -11.92
C GLN A 319 -3.20 9.44 -11.12
N GLY A 320 -3.32 9.63 -9.80
CA GLY A 320 -2.28 10.19 -8.93
C GLY A 320 -2.12 11.71 -9.00
N LYS A 321 -3.08 12.43 -9.61
CA LYS A 321 -3.06 13.90 -9.74
C LYS A 321 -3.78 14.57 -8.58
N PHE A 322 -3.21 14.47 -7.39
CA PHE A 322 -3.90 14.83 -6.15
C PHE A 322 -4.32 16.31 -6.07
N GLU A 323 -3.46 17.25 -6.49
CA GLU A 323 -3.79 18.69 -6.48
C GLU A 323 -4.93 19.06 -7.43
N GLU A 324 -4.93 18.48 -8.64
CA GLU A 324 -6.02 18.70 -9.60
C GLU A 324 -7.34 18.12 -9.06
N ALA A 325 -7.27 16.97 -8.39
CA ALA A 325 -8.43 16.32 -7.77
C ALA A 325 -9.03 17.15 -6.63
N ILE A 326 -8.19 17.65 -5.70
CA ILE A 326 -8.62 18.53 -4.60
C ILE A 326 -9.33 19.78 -5.13
N ASN A 327 -8.75 20.41 -6.16
CA ASN A 327 -9.37 21.58 -6.79
C ASN A 327 -10.74 21.26 -7.42
N ALA A 328 -10.86 20.09 -8.05
CA ALA A 328 -12.13 19.63 -8.61
C ALA A 328 -13.19 19.39 -7.51
N TYR A 329 -12.83 18.71 -6.42
CA TYR A 329 -13.72 18.49 -5.27
C TYR A 329 -14.13 19.79 -4.58
N LYS A 330 -13.19 20.70 -4.32
CA LYS A 330 -13.48 22.03 -3.75
C LYS A 330 -14.45 22.82 -4.63
N LYS A 331 -14.28 22.76 -5.96
CA LYS A 331 -15.20 23.40 -6.90
C LYS A 331 -16.59 22.75 -6.89
N SER A 332 -16.68 21.42 -6.78
CA SER A 332 -17.95 20.71 -6.59
C SER A 332 -18.67 21.18 -5.31
N CYS A 333 -17.95 21.27 -4.19
CA CYS A 333 -18.48 21.75 -2.91
C CYS A 333 -18.92 23.21 -2.98
N LEU A 334 -18.19 24.07 -3.69
CA LEU A 334 -18.56 25.48 -3.90
C LEU A 334 -19.86 25.62 -4.70
N ILE A 335 -20.03 24.82 -5.75
CA ILE A 335 -21.24 24.81 -6.59
C ILE A 335 -22.43 24.25 -5.80
N LYS A 336 -22.22 23.19 -5.01
CA LYS A 336 -23.25 22.50 -4.24
C LYS A 336 -22.80 22.26 -2.80
N PRO A 337 -23.00 23.24 -1.89
CA PRO A 337 -22.53 23.15 -0.50
C PRO A 337 -23.14 22.00 0.33
N ASN A 338 -24.28 21.46 -0.08
CA ASN A 338 -24.92 20.30 0.57
C ASN A 338 -24.59 18.97 -0.11
N TYR A 339 -23.45 18.85 -0.78
CA TYR A 339 -23.03 17.63 -1.45
C TYR A 339 -22.12 16.77 -0.55
N ALA A 340 -22.72 15.97 0.33
CA ALA A 340 -21.98 15.11 1.27
C ALA A 340 -20.91 14.23 0.60
N GLY A 341 -21.21 13.67 -0.59
CA GLY A 341 -20.26 12.83 -1.34
C GLY A 341 -18.99 13.57 -1.79
N ALA A 342 -19.08 14.87 -2.10
CA ALA A 342 -17.92 15.67 -2.48
C ALA A 342 -17.01 15.96 -1.28
N TYR A 343 -17.59 16.23 -0.10
CA TYR A 343 -16.85 16.37 1.15
C TYR A 343 -16.23 15.05 1.62
N TYR A 344 -16.94 13.92 1.49
CA TYR A 344 -16.39 12.59 1.75
C TYR A 344 -15.16 12.30 0.88
N ASN A 345 -15.25 12.56 -0.44
CA ASN A 345 -14.13 12.38 -1.35
C ASN A 345 -12.97 13.36 -1.08
N LEU A 346 -13.28 14.57 -0.63
CA LEU A 346 -12.29 15.55 -0.19
C LEU A 346 -11.57 15.08 1.09
N GLY A 347 -12.29 14.48 2.04
CA GLY A 347 -11.69 13.87 3.22
C GLY A 347 -10.76 12.71 2.86
N ASN A 348 -11.19 11.80 1.98
CA ASN A 348 -10.37 10.67 1.53
C ASN A 348 -9.06 11.12 0.89
N ILE A 349 -9.08 12.16 0.04
CA ILE A 349 -7.85 12.61 -0.62
C ILE A 349 -6.91 13.39 0.31
N PHE A 350 -7.45 14.07 1.33
CA PHE A 350 -6.63 14.66 2.38
C PHE A 350 -5.98 13.59 3.25
N GLN A 351 -6.72 12.52 3.57
CA GLN A 351 -6.18 11.35 4.27
C GLN A 351 -5.06 10.69 3.44
N ASP A 352 -5.28 10.45 2.13
CA ASP A 352 -4.27 9.87 1.23
C ASP A 352 -2.95 10.69 1.19
N ARG A 353 -3.02 11.98 1.52
CA ARG A 353 -1.87 12.90 1.59
C ARG A 353 -1.27 13.06 2.98
N GLY A 354 -1.89 12.51 4.02
CA GLY A 354 -1.52 12.73 5.42
C GLY A 354 -1.93 14.11 5.97
N GLU A 355 -2.85 14.81 5.30
CA GLU A 355 -3.45 16.07 5.77
C GLU A 355 -4.62 15.72 6.71
N ILE A 356 -4.27 15.24 7.91
CA ILE A 356 -5.18 14.58 8.86
C ILE A 356 -6.27 15.53 9.37
N GLU A 357 -5.92 16.76 9.74
CA GLU A 357 -6.86 17.75 10.25
C GLU A 357 -7.90 18.15 9.19
N GLU A 358 -7.47 18.40 7.95
CA GLU A 358 -8.33 18.72 6.82
C GLU A 358 -9.26 17.57 6.47
N ALA A 359 -8.77 16.32 6.56
CA ALA A 359 -9.56 15.12 6.35
C ALA A 359 -10.71 15.02 7.38
N ILE A 360 -10.39 15.18 8.67
CA ILE A 360 -11.37 15.15 9.77
C ILE A 360 -12.45 16.22 9.56
N GLU A 361 -12.07 17.45 9.20
CA GLU A 361 -13.01 18.53 8.99
C GLU A 361 -13.94 18.24 7.79
N ALA A 362 -13.39 17.76 6.68
CA ALA A 362 -14.18 17.37 5.52
C ALA A 362 -15.19 16.25 5.84
N TYR A 363 -14.78 15.23 6.61
CA TYR A 363 -15.70 14.17 7.07
C TYR A 363 -16.79 14.68 8.01
N LYS A 364 -16.47 15.58 8.95
CA LYS A 364 -17.46 16.21 9.83
C LYS A 364 -18.50 17.00 9.04
N ILE A 365 -18.08 17.74 8.01
CA ILE A 365 -19.02 18.45 7.12
C ILE A 365 -19.90 17.44 6.37
N ALA A 366 -19.33 16.37 5.82
CA ALA A 366 -20.10 15.32 5.15
C ALA A 366 -21.17 14.71 6.07
N LEU A 367 -20.83 14.44 7.33
CA LEU A 367 -21.75 13.91 8.35
C LEU A 367 -22.81 14.92 8.81
N SER A 368 -22.47 16.22 8.83
CA SER A 368 -23.46 17.27 9.12
C SER A 368 -24.55 17.36 8.05
N ILE A 369 -24.22 17.03 6.80
CA ILE A 369 -25.14 17.00 5.66
C ILE A 369 -25.89 15.66 5.61
N LYS A 370 -25.19 14.54 5.84
CA LYS A 370 -25.73 13.17 5.82
C LYS A 370 -25.32 12.42 7.11
N PRO A 371 -26.15 12.48 8.18
CA PRO A 371 -25.79 11.88 9.48
C PRO A 371 -25.72 10.36 9.53
N ASP A 372 -26.26 9.66 8.53
CA ASP A 372 -26.30 8.19 8.41
C ASP A 372 -25.27 7.64 7.41
N TYR A 373 -24.20 8.40 7.12
CA TYR A 373 -23.17 8.01 6.15
C TYR A 373 -22.13 7.07 6.78
N VAL A 374 -22.42 5.77 6.73
CA VAL A 374 -21.64 4.68 7.37
C VAL A 374 -20.15 4.71 6.99
N GLU A 375 -19.83 4.83 5.70
CA GLU A 375 -18.46 4.83 5.19
C GLU A 375 -17.66 6.04 5.70
N VAL A 376 -18.31 7.19 5.90
CA VAL A 376 -17.66 8.38 6.47
C VAL A 376 -17.29 8.16 7.93
N TYR A 377 -18.14 7.51 8.73
CA TYR A 377 -17.80 7.19 10.12
C TYR A 377 -16.62 6.22 10.21
N ASN A 378 -16.54 5.22 9.32
CA ASN A 378 -15.39 4.31 9.28
C ASN A 378 -14.10 5.06 8.94
N ASN A 379 -14.09 5.87 7.88
CA ASN A 379 -12.88 6.59 7.46
C ASN A 379 -12.49 7.69 8.45
N LEU A 380 -13.47 8.35 9.07
CA LEU A 380 -13.23 9.27 10.18
C LEU A 380 -12.57 8.54 11.36
N GLY A 381 -13.04 7.33 11.68
CA GLY A 381 -12.42 6.47 12.69
C GLY A 381 -10.96 6.17 12.37
N VAL A 382 -10.66 5.78 11.12
CA VAL A 382 -9.27 5.51 10.68
C VAL A 382 -8.41 6.75 10.81
N THR A 383 -8.90 7.90 10.36
CA THR A 383 -8.18 9.17 10.42
C THR A 383 -7.92 9.61 11.87
N LEU A 384 -8.89 9.41 12.78
CA LEU A 384 -8.74 9.69 14.20
C LEU A 384 -7.75 8.74 14.88
N GLN A 385 -7.73 7.47 14.47
CA GLN A 385 -6.74 6.50 14.94
C GLN A 385 -5.33 6.91 14.51
N GLU A 386 -5.14 7.33 13.25
CA GLU A 386 -3.88 7.86 12.74
C GLU A 386 -3.42 9.12 13.50
N GLN A 387 -4.36 9.96 13.96
CA GLN A 387 -4.10 11.12 14.82
C GLN A 387 -3.80 10.72 16.29
N GLY A 388 -3.91 9.45 16.66
CA GLY A 388 -3.74 8.95 18.04
C GLY A 388 -4.95 9.18 18.95
N LYS A 389 -6.08 9.64 18.42
CA LYS A 389 -7.34 9.85 19.15
C LYS A 389 -8.17 8.57 19.25
N LEU A 390 -7.59 7.56 19.88
CA LEU A 390 -8.12 6.18 19.89
C LEU A 390 -9.55 6.08 20.43
N ASN A 391 -9.94 6.86 21.43
CA ASN A 391 -11.30 6.83 21.97
C ASN A 391 -12.34 7.43 21.00
N GLU A 392 -11.99 8.54 20.33
CA GLU A 392 -12.87 9.15 19.32
C GLU A 392 -13.00 8.25 18.09
N ALA A 393 -11.91 7.55 17.71
CA ALA A 393 -11.93 6.55 16.65
C ALA A 393 -12.90 5.40 16.98
N ILE A 394 -12.82 4.84 18.20
CA ILE A 394 -13.74 3.81 18.69
C ILE A 394 -15.21 4.29 18.64
N GLU A 395 -15.49 5.54 19.02
CA GLU A 395 -16.83 6.10 18.92
C GLU A 395 -17.32 6.16 17.46
N ALA A 396 -16.47 6.65 16.54
CA ALA A 396 -16.79 6.71 15.12
C ALA A 396 -17.07 5.32 14.53
N TYR A 397 -16.22 4.33 14.79
CA TYR A 397 -16.48 2.93 14.39
C TYR A 397 -17.76 2.38 15.02
N GLY A 398 -18.01 2.68 16.29
CA GLY A 398 -19.24 2.31 16.99
C GLY A 398 -20.49 2.87 16.30
N LYS A 399 -20.44 4.12 15.80
CA LYS A 399 -21.51 4.72 14.99
C LYS A 399 -21.70 3.98 13.67
N ALA A 400 -20.62 3.69 12.94
CA ALA A 400 -20.68 2.90 11.70
C ALA A 400 -21.34 1.53 11.94
N ILE A 401 -20.93 0.81 12.99
CA ILE A 401 -21.49 -0.50 13.38
C ILE A 401 -22.96 -0.37 13.80
N SER A 402 -23.34 0.70 14.51
CA SER A 402 -24.74 0.90 14.92
C SER A 402 -25.69 1.12 13.74
N LEU A 403 -25.20 1.79 12.69
CA LEU A 403 -25.95 2.02 11.45
C LEU A 403 -25.94 0.77 10.55
N GLN A 404 -24.82 0.03 10.52
CA GLN A 404 -24.66 -1.19 9.74
C GLN A 404 -23.97 -2.29 10.56
N PRO A 405 -24.73 -3.12 11.31
CA PRO A 405 -24.16 -4.14 12.19
C PRO A 405 -23.31 -5.21 11.51
N HIS A 406 -23.49 -5.42 10.20
CA HIS A 406 -22.77 -6.41 9.39
C HIS A 406 -21.55 -5.83 8.66
N PHE A 407 -21.05 -4.66 9.08
CA PHE A 407 -19.87 -4.02 8.47
C PHE A 407 -18.58 -4.60 9.06
N ALA A 408 -18.07 -5.68 8.45
CA ALA A 408 -16.90 -6.42 8.94
C ALA A 408 -15.64 -5.54 9.11
N GLU A 409 -15.42 -4.61 8.18
CA GLU A 409 -14.28 -3.68 8.20
C GLU A 409 -14.27 -2.80 9.46
N ALA A 410 -15.41 -2.22 9.84
CA ALA A 410 -15.52 -1.42 11.06
C ALA A 410 -15.26 -2.25 12.34
N HIS A 411 -15.68 -3.53 12.37
CA HIS A 411 -15.34 -4.45 13.47
C HIS A 411 -13.85 -4.82 13.50
N ASN A 412 -13.19 -4.93 12.35
CA ASN A 412 -11.74 -5.13 12.30
C ASN A 412 -10.98 -3.89 12.78
N ASN A 413 -11.39 -2.71 12.30
CA ASN A 413 -10.74 -1.44 12.62
C ASN A 413 -10.86 -1.11 14.12
N ILE A 414 -12.05 -1.26 14.72
CA ILE A 414 -12.21 -1.08 16.18
C ILE A 414 -11.38 -2.10 16.98
N GLY A 415 -11.23 -3.32 16.48
CA GLY A 415 -10.36 -4.34 17.08
C GLY A 415 -8.88 -3.94 17.05
N SER A 416 -8.41 -3.41 15.92
CA SER A 416 -7.07 -2.82 15.78
C SER A 416 -6.86 -1.65 16.76
N THR A 417 -7.84 -0.75 16.87
CA THR A 417 -7.76 0.37 17.83
C THR A 417 -7.70 -0.12 19.28
N PHE A 418 -8.42 -1.19 19.63
CA PHE A 418 -8.31 -1.80 20.95
C PHE A 418 -6.94 -2.45 21.21
N LEU A 419 -6.29 -3.01 20.19
CA LEU A 419 -4.90 -3.48 20.30
C LEU A 419 -3.94 -2.34 20.63
N GLU A 420 -4.07 -1.20 19.95
CA GLU A 420 -3.26 -0.01 20.24
C GLU A 420 -3.48 0.53 21.65
N GLN A 421 -4.70 0.41 22.19
CA GLN A 421 -5.01 0.73 23.58
C GLN A 421 -4.52 -0.33 24.59
N GLY A 422 -4.05 -1.48 24.14
CA GLY A 422 -3.71 -2.63 24.99
C GLY A 422 -4.93 -3.35 25.60
N LYS A 423 -6.14 -3.09 25.09
CA LYS A 423 -7.40 -3.73 25.56
C LYS A 423 -7.63 -5.05 24.82
N LEU A 424 -6.77 -6.02 25.12
CA LEU A 424 -6.64 -7.26 24.35
C LEU A 424 -7.94 -8.09 24.24
N ASP A 425 -8.75 -8.16 25.30
CA ASP A 425 -10.01 -8.92 25.28
C ASP A 425 -11.04 -8.31 24.31
N GLN A 426 -11.16 -6.98 24.31
CA GLN A 426 -12.06 -6.26 23.39
C GLN A 426 -11.57 -6.36 21.96
N ALA A 427 -10.25 -6.29 21.73
CA ALA A 427 -9.66 -6.51 20.42
C ALA A 427 -10.00 -7.91 19.88
N LEU A 428 -9.85 -8.94 20.71
CA LEU A 428 -10.12 -10.33 20.34
C LEU A 428 -11.61 -10.56 20.03
N GLU A 429 -12.52 -9.97 20.81
CA GLU A 429 -13.96 -10.02 20.52
C GLU A 429 -14.30 -9.36 19.18
N ALA A 430 -13.77 -8.17 18.94
CA ALA A 430 -13.99 -7.40 17.71
C ALA A 430 -13.45 -8.13 16.47
N SER A 431 -12.21 -8.65 16.52
CA SER A 431 -11.63 -9.45 15.44
C SER A 431 -12.43 -10.73 15.17
N LYS A 432 -12.87 -11.45 16.22
CA LYS A 432 -13.76 -12.61 16.04
C LYS A 432 -15.10 -12.23 15.41
N LYS A 433 -15.65 -11.07 15.76
CA LYS A 433 -16.89 -10.57 15.16
C LYS A 433 -16.70 -10.24 13.68
N ALA A 434 -15.62 -9.55 13.31
CA ALA A 434 -15.26 -9.30 11.92
C ALA A 434 -15.15 -10.62 11.12
N LEU A 435 -14.47 -11.62 11.68
CA LEU A 435 -14.32 -12.94 11.06
C LEU A 435 -15.60 -13.77 10.99
N SER A 436 -16.55 -13.54 11.90
CA SER A 436 -17.88 -14.17 11.81
C SER A 436 -18.73 -13.59 10.67
N LEU A 437 -18.49 -12.33 10.31
CA LEU A 437 -19.15 -11.64 9.21
C LEU A 437 -18.47 -11.92 7.87
N GLN A 438 -17.13 -11.99 7.87
CA GLN A 438 -16.29 -12.25 6.71
C GLN A 438 -15.16 -13.24 7.07
N PRO A 439 -15.37 -14.57 6.89
CA PRO A 439 -14.41 -15.59 7.31
C PRO A 439 -13.04 -15.56 6.61
N ASP A 440 -12.99 -15.00 5.41
CA ASP A 440 -11.82 -14.85 4.52
C ASP A 440 -11.13 -13.48 4.66
N PHE A 441 -11.39 -12.74 5.74
CA PHE A 441 -10.77 -11.45 6.01
C PHE A 441 -9.36 -11.60 6.60
N GLY A 442 -8.34 -11.52 5.72
CA GLY A 442 -6.92 -11.71 6.06
C GLY A 442 -6.41 -10.76 7.14
N GLU A 443 -6.72 -9.46 7.06
CA GLU A 443 -6.31 -8.47 8.06
C GLU A 443 -6.92 -8.74 9.44
N ALA A 444 -8.19 -9.18 9.49
CA ALA A 444 -8.83 -9.54 10.75
C ALA A 444 -8.24 -10.82 11.38
N GLN A 445 -7.79 -11.80 10.56
CA GLN A 445 -7.02 -12.95 11.06
C GLN A 445 -5.65 -12.51 11.61
N SER A 446 -4.97 -11.58 10.95
CA SER A 446 -3.71 -11.00 11.40
C SER A 446 -3.87 -10.29 12.75
N ASN A 447 -4.90 -9.45 12.89
CA ASN A 447 -5.21 -8.73 14.13
C ASN A 447 -5.60 -9.69 15.27
N LEU A 448 -6.36 -10.75 14.98
CA LEU A 448 -6.64 -11.81 15.94
C LEU A 448 -5.34 -12.48 16.43
N GLY A 449 -4.42 -12.81 15.52
CA GLY A 449 -3.13 -13.38 15.87
C GLY A 449 -2.31 -12.46 16.77
N LEU A 450 -2.28 -11.16 16.47
CA LEU A 450 -1.59 -10.16 17.28
C LEU A 450 -2.20 -10.04 18.69
N ALA A 451 -3.53 -10.03 18.80
CA ALA A 451 -4.23 -10.03 20.08
C ALA A 451 -3.84 -11.25 20.93
N LEU A 452 -3.84 -12.44 20.34
CA LEU A 452 -3.50 -13.69 21.00
C LEU A 452 -2.03 -13.72 21.43
N GLN A 453 -1.13 -13.20 20.59
CA GLN A 453 0.30 -13.10 20.90
C GLN A 453 0.55 -12.21 22.11
N GLU A 454 -0.06 -11.03 22.16
CA GLU A 454 0.06 -10.10 23.30
C GLU A 454 -0.59 -10.67 24.58
N GLN A 455 -1.58 -11.58 24.46
CA GLN A 455 -2.12 -12.36 25.57
C GLN A 455 -1.21 -13.52 26.03
N GLY A 456 -0.12 -13.81 25.30
CA GLY A 456 0.77 -14.94 25.54
C GLY A 456 0.25 -16.29 25.02
N LYS A 457 -0.84 -16.29 24.25
CA LYS A 457 -1.41 -17.50 23.62
C LYS A 457 -0.73 -17.77 22.27
N LEU A 458 0.57 -18.06 22.33
CA LEU A 458 1.43 -18.12 21.15
C LEU A 458 0.98 -19.17 20.11
N GLU A 459 0.48 -20.33 20.54
CA GLU A 459 0.05 -21.38 19.59
C GLU A 459 -1.19 -20.95 18.81
N GLU A 460 -2.18 -20.37 19.49
CA GLU A 460 -3.38 -19.84 18.85
C GLU A 460 -3.04 -18.66 17.93
N ALA A 461 -2.07 -17.82 18.32
CA ALA A 461 -1.57 -16.73 17.50
C ALA A 461 -0.94 -17.24 16.19
N LEU A 462 -0.08 -18.26 16.28
CA LEU A 462 0.53 -18.88 15.10
C LEU A 462 -0.52 -19.49 14.17
N LEU A 463 -1.56 -20.15 14.70
CA LEU A 463 -2.66 -20.67 13.88
C LEU A 463 -3.40 -19.54 13.14
N ALA A 464 -3.68 -18.43 13.82
CA ALA A 464 -4.33 -17.27 13.21
C ALA A 464 -3.45 -16.64 12.12
N TYR A 465 -2.14 -16.48 12.36
CA TYR A 465 -1.20 -15.97 11.36
C TYR A 465 -1.04 -16.91 10.16
N SER A 466 -0.94 -18.23 10.39
CA SER A 466 -0.87 -19.22 9.30
C SER A 466 -2.13 -19.19 8.45
N LYS A 467 -3.31 -19.01 9.07
CA LYS A 467 -4.56 -18.81 8.33
C LYS A 467 -4.56 -17.51 7.54
N ALA A 468 -4.13 -16.40 8.14
CA ALA A 468 -3.99 -15.12 7.44
C ALA A 468 -3.06 -15.25 6.22
N LEU A 469 -1.93 -15.95 6.37
CA LEU A 469 -0.97 -16.19 5.30
C LEU A 469 -1.54 -17.09 4.19
N SER A 470 -2.39 -18.06 4.53
CA SER A 470 -3.09 -18.89 3.53
C SER A 470 -4.10 -18.09 2.68
N LEU A 471 -4.69 -17.05 3.26
CA LEU A 471 -5.60 -16.14 2.55
C LEU A 471 -4.83 -15.12 1.70
N GLN A 472 -3.67 -14.66 2.19
CA GLN A 472 -2.81 -13.69 1.52
C GLN A 472 -1.33 -14.11 1.58
N PRO A 473 -0.85 -14.96 0.66
CA PRO A 473 0.52 -15.50 0.68
C PRO A 473 1.63 -14.45 0.57
N ASP A 474 1.31 -13.31 -0.03
CA ASP A 474 2.21 -12.17 -0.24
C ASP A 474 2.20 -11.16 0.92
N TYR A 475 1.51 -11.46 2.03
CA TYR A 475 1.47 -10.57 3.19
C TYR A 475 2.79 -10.64 3.98
N ALA A 476 3.80 -9.91 3.49
CA ALA A 476 5.16 -9.83 4.02
C ALA A 476 5.22 -9.66 5.55
N GLU A 477 4.42 -8.75 6.10
CA GLU A 477 4.39 -8.44 7.54
C GLU A 477 4.09 -9.66 8.43
N LEU A 478 3.29 -10.62 7.94
CA LEU A 478 2.94 -11.82 8.70
C LEU A 478 4.15 -12.72 8.97
N TYR A 479 5.11 -12.82 8.04
CA TYR A 479 6.32 -13.61 8.26
C TYR A 479 7.12 -13.08 9.45
N SER A 480 7.24 -11.76 9.59
CA SER A 480 7.88 -11.13 10.74
C SER A 480 7.09 -11.37 12.03
N LYS A 481 5.75 -11.27 12.00
CA LYS A 481 4.89 -11.56 13.17
C LYS A 481 5.01 -13.01 13.64
N ILE A 482 4.98 -13.97 12.71
CA ILE A 482 5.22 -15.40 12.98
C ILE A 482 6.61 -15.60 13.59
N GLY A 483 7.63 -14.97 12.99
CA GLY A 483 9.00 -15.01 13.49
C GLY A 483 9.10 -14.58 14.96
N VAL A 484 8.53 -13.41 15.31
CA VAL A 484 8.50 -12.91 16.69
C VAL A 484 7.74 -13.86 17.63
N ALA A 485 6.58 -14.39 17.21
CA ALA A 485 5.83 -15.34 18.02
C ALA A 485 6.59 -16.65 18.29
N LEU A 486 7.43 -17.09 17.34
CA LEU A 486 8.26 -18.29 17.50
C LEU A 486 9.46 -18.08 18.44
N GLN A 487 9.95 -16.86 18.63
CA GLN A 487 11.14 -16.59 19.48
C GLN A 487 10.95 -17.04 20.93
N ASP A 488 9.73 -16.86 21.45
CA ASP A 488 9.36 -17.21 22.82
C ASP A 488 8.67 -18.58 22.94
N MET A 489 8.68 -19.38 21.87
CA MET A 489 7.92 -20.64 21.79
C MET A 489 8.77 -21.87 22.13
N ILE A 490 8.19 -22.79 22.91
CA ILE A 490 8.63 -24.18 23.06
C ILE A 490 7.41 -25.07 22.88
N PHE A 491 7.40 -25.89 21.83
CA PHE A 491 6.29 -26.79 21.53
C PHE A 491 6.25 -27.96 22.53
N ASN A 492 5.06 -28.27 23.01
CA ASN A 492 4.82 -29.39 23.95
C ASN A 492 4.00 -30.55 23.34
N LYS A 493 3.65 -30.44 22.06
CA LYS A 493 2.92 -31.43 21.26
C LYS A 493 3.36 -31.36 19.80
N PRO A 494 3.22 -32.45 19.02
CA PRO A 494 3.51 -32.43 17.59
C PRO A 494 2.57 -31.51 16.82
N ASN A 495 3.08 -30.86 15.76
CA ASN A 495 2.28 -30.09 14.81
C ASN A 495 2.99 -29.97 13.45
N ILE A 496 2.50 -30.69 12.44
CA ILE A 496 3.13 -30.74 11.12
C ILE A 496 2.96 -29.44 10.31
N ASP A 497 1.87 -28.70 10.52
CA ASP A 497 1.58 -27.45 9.80
C ASP A 497 2.61 -26.37 10.17
N PHE A 498 3.05 -26.35 11.43
CA PHE A 498 4.09 -25.43 11.88
C PHE A 498 5.48 -25.80 11.36
N GLN A 499 5.82 -27.09 11.18
CA GLN A 499 7.09 -27.45 10.55
C GLN A 499 7.18 -26.86 9.13
N THR A 500 6.10 -27.01 8.36
CA THR A 500 6.01 -26.45 6.99
C THR A 500 6.09 -24.93 7.01
N THR A 501 5.41 -24.27 7.95
CA THR A 501 5.43 -22.81 8.12
C THR A 501 6.83 -22.30 8.47
N ILE A 502 7.52 -22.94 9.42
CA ILE A 502 8.89 -22.57 9.83
C ILE A 502 9.86 -22.77 8.66
N ASN A 503 9.76 -23.89 7.94
CA ASN A 503 10.63 -24.14 6.80
C ASN A 503 10.42 -23.09 5.69
N SER A 504 9.16 -22.73 5.40
CA SER A 504 8.83 -21.63 4.48
C SER A 504 9.45 -20.31 4.94
N LEU A 505 9.32 -19.97 6.24
CA LEU A 505 9.89 -18.76 6.83
C LEU A 505 11.44 -18.73 6.71
N LEU A 506 12.12 -19.84 6.98
CA LEU A 506 13.60 -19.94 6.85
C LEU A 506 14.10 -19.79 5.41
N ASN A 507 13.26 -20.13 4.42
CA ASN A 507 13.56 -19.88 3.01
C ASN A 507 13.40 -18.41 2.62
N LYS A 508 12.62 -17.64 3.39
CA LYS A 508 12.47 -16.19 3.24
C LYS A 508 13.58 -15.47 4.04
N LYS A 509 14.80 -15.46 3.47
CA LYS A 509 16.08 -15.02 4.08
C LYS A 509 16.11 -13.67 4.82
N SER A 510 15.10 -12.81 4.66
CA SER A 510 15.08 -11.43 5.17
C SER A 510 14.05 -11.17 6.27
N TYR A 511 13.28 -12.16 6.73
CA TYR A 511 12.18 -11.92 7.70
C TYR A 511 12.51 -12.34 9.13
N ILE A 512 13.40 -13.32 9.30
CA ILE A 512 13.75 -13.86 10.61
C ILE A 512 15.24 -14.20 10.67
N ARG A 513 15.84 -14.03 11.84
CA ARG A 513 17.16 -14.60 12.14
C ARG A 513 16.93 -16.06 12.55
N PRO A 514 17.50 -17.05 11.86
CA PRO A 514 17.21 -18.46 12.14
C PRO A 514 17.53 -18.87 13.58
N ILE A 515 18.59 -18.32 14.16
CA ILE A 515 18.98 -18.60 15.54
C ILE A 515 17.90 -18.18 16.55
N ASP A 516 17.13 -17.13 16.27
CA ASP A 516 16.08 -16.64 17.16
C ASP A 516 14.90 -17.62 17.25
N ILE A 517 14.69 -18.45 16.23
CA ILE A 517 13.60 -19.45 16.19
C ILE A 517 14.08 -20.90 16.28
N ALA A 518 15.40 -21.12 16.35
CA ALA A 518 16.00 -22.45 16.32
C ALA A 518 15.53 -23.33 17.49
N ARG A 519 15.39 -22.77 18.71
CA ARG A 519 14.87 -23.51 19.87
C ARG A 519 13.44 -23.99 19.66
N ALA A 520 12.57 -23.13 19.12
CA ALA A 520 11.19 -23.50 18.81
C ALA A 520 11.15 -24.61 17.76
N ALA A 521 11.88 -24.45 16.66
CA ALA A 521 11.95 -25.44 15.59
C ALA A 521 12.51 -26.80 16.07
N ILE A 522 13.55 -26.80 16.90
CA ILE A 522 14.11 -28.02 17.50
C ILE A 522 13.11 -28.68 18.45
N SER A 523 12.39 -27.91 19.28
CA SER A 523 11.38 -28.48 20.18
C SER A 523 10.26 -29.20 19.42
N LEU A 524 9.92 -28.73 18.21
CA LEU A 524 8.97 -29.38 17.32
C LEU A 524 9.55 -30.64 16.67
N LEU A 525 10.79 -30.56 16.16
CA LEU A 525 11.52 -31.70 15.58
C LEU A 525 11.65 -32.87 16.57
N LYS A 526 11.80 -32.60 17.87
CA LYS A 526 11.88 -33.64 18.92
C LYS A 526 10.60 -34.47 19.08
N PHE A 527 9.50 -34.15 18.38
CA PHE A 527 8.33 -35.02 18.29
C PHE A 527 8.37 -35.99 17.10
N GLU A 528 9.30 -35.83 16.17
CA GLU A 528 9.44 -36.75 15.02
C GLU A 528 9.93 -38.12 15.52
N PRO A 529 9.22 -39.23 15.19
CA PRO A 529 9.55 -40.55 15.73
C PRO A 529 10.99 -40.98 15.47
N CYS A 530 11.48 -40.74 14.24
CA CYS A 530 12.84 -41.10 13.85
C CYS A 530 13.89 -40.33 14.68
N LEU A 531 13.68 -39.05 14.97
CA LEU A 531 14.59 -38.29 15.82
C LEU A 531 14.55 -38.77 17.26
N GLN A 532 13.36 -39.04 17.80
CA GLN A 532 13.20 -39.54 19.18
C GLN A 532 13.92 -40.87 19.41
N GLU A 533 13.86 -41.79 18.45
CA GLU A 533 14.56 -43.06 18.53
C GLU A 533 16.08 -42.88 18.47
N ASN A 534 16.54 -42.02 17.55
CA ASN A 534 17.97 -41.77 17.36
C ASN A 534 18.61 -41.00 18.53
N LEU A 535 17.90 -40.08 19.19
CA LEU A 535 18.40 -39.39 20.38
C LEU A 535 18.63 -40.35 21.57
N LYS A 536 17.85 -41.44 21.69
CA LYS A 536 18.07 -42.47 22.74
C LYS A 536 19.40 -43.20 22.58
N LEU A 537 19.97 -43.22 21.37
CA LEU A 537 21.23 -43.91 21.07
C LEU A 537 22.45 -43.12 21.56
N ILE A 538 22.33 -41.83 21.88
CA ILE A 538 23.45 -40.98 22.31
C ILE A 538 24.10 -41.48 23.60
N HIS A 539 23.32 -42.09 24.49
CA HIS A 539 23.82 -42.63 25.76
C HIS A 539 24.48 -44.01 25.63
N ARG A 540 24.54 -44.57 24.42
CA ARG A 540 25.23 -45.83 24.15
C ARG A 540 26.65 -45.54 23.69
N ASP A 541 27.60 -46.40 24.04
CA ASP A 541 29.01 -46.28 23.64
C ASP A 541 29.20 -46.37 22.11
N THR A 542 28.25 -47.01 21.40
CA THR A 542 28.25 -47.15 19.94
C THR A 542 26.83 -47.01 19.36
N ILE A 543 26.73 -46.33 18.21
CA ILE A 543 25.52 -46.34 17.37
C ILE A 543 25.63 -47.56 16.45
N ASP A 544 24.75 -48.55 16.61
CA ASP A 544 24.84 -49.85 15.92
C ASP A 544 24.60 -49.75 14.39
N SER A 545 23.97 -48.68 13.90
CA SER A 545 23.71 -48.47 12.46
C SER A 545 23.71 -46.99 12.06
N PRO A 546 24.88 -46.31 12.04
CA PRO A 546 24.96 -44.87 11.80
C PRO A 546 24.47 -44.42 10.42
N LEU A 547 24.55 -45.28 9.40
CA LEU A 547 24.00 -44.99 8.07
C LEU A 547 22.46 -44.90 8.10
N ASN A 548 21.77 -45.74 8.87
CA ASN A 548 20.32 -45.65 9.03
C ASN A 548 19.92 -44.34 9.73
N VAL A 549 20.69 -43.94 10.76
CA VAL A 549 20.49 -42.64 11.42
C VAL A 549 20.62 -41.49 10.42
N ILE A 550 21.61 -41.54 9.52
CA ILE A 550 21.78 -40.50 8.49
C ILE A 550 20.57 -40.47 7.54
N THR A 551 20.09 -41.63 7.10
CA THR A 551 18.89 -41.72 6.26
C THR A 551 17.68 -41.12 6.96
N ASP A 552 17.42 -41.49 8.22
CA ASP A 552 16.32 -40.98 9.04
C ASP A 552 16.38 -39.45 9.19
N LEU A 553 17.56 -38.91 9.51
CA LEU A 553 17.75 -37.46 9.68
C LEU A 553 17.64 -36.70 8.35
N ASN A 554 17.97 -37.34 7.23
CA ASN A 554 17.85 -36.74 5.90
C ASN A 554 16.38 -36.53 5.49
N GLU A 555 15.43 -37.29 6.05
CA GLU A 555 13.99 -37.07 5.84
C GLU A 555 13.48 -35.80 6.55
N LEU A 556 14.22 -35.30 7.54
CA LEU A 556 13.86 -34.12 8.32
C LEU A 556 14.31 -32.82 7.62
N ALA A 557 13.57 -32.39 6.60
CA ALA A 557 13.89 -31.20 5.81
C ALA A 557 14.13 -29.93 6.65
N LEU A 558 13.34 -29.73 7.73
CA LEU A 558 13.52 -28.61 8.64
C LEU A 558 14.85 -28.69 9.42
N LEU A 559 15.28 -29.89 9.83
CA LEU A 559 16.56 -30.09 10.52
C LEU A 559 17.73 -29.74 9.59
N LEU A 560 17.73 -30.31 8.37
CA LEU A 560 18.77 -30.02 7.37
C LEU A 560 18.83 -28.52 7.05
N LYS A 561 17.67 -27.86 6.96
CA LYS A 561 17.60 -26.43 6.73
C LYS A 561 18.18 -25.62 7.89
N LEU A 562 17.88 -25.97 9.14
CA LEU A 562 18.46 -25.29 10.31
C LEU A 562 19.98 -25.43 10.36
N MET A 563 20.48 -26.66 10.11
CA MET A 563 21.92 -26.98 10.06
C MET A 563 22.68 -26.11 9.05
N SER A 564 22.05 -25.73 7.93
CA SER A 564 22.71 -24.90 6.92
C SER A 564 22.69 -23.40 7.21
N VAL A 565 21.91 -22.91 8.19
CA VAL A 565 21.68 -21.47 8.39
C VAL A 565 21.98 -20.91 9.79
N CYS A 566 22.12 -21.74 10.83
CA CYS A 566 22.49 -21.28 12.17
C CYS A 566 23.04 -22.42 13.06
N PRO A 567 23.81 -22.11 14.12
CA PRO A 567 24.13 -23.09 15.15
C PRO A 567 22.85 -23.64 15.79
N LEU A 568 22.87 -24.91 16.22
CA LEU A 568 21.71 -25.57 16.81
C LEU A 568 21.84 -25.51 18.34
N PRO A 569 20.97 -24.75 19.06
CA PRO A 569 21.10 -24.55 20.50
C PRO A 569 20.53 -25.72 21.31
N ASP A 570 21.00 -26.95 21.03
CA ASP A 570 20.55 -28.19 21.66
C ASP A 570 21.69 -29.20 21.81
N LEU A 571 22.00 -29.58 23.06
CA LEU A 571 23.16 -30.42 23.38
C LEU A 571 22.96 -31.90 22.98
N GLU A 572 21.72 -32.40 22.92
CA GLU A 572 21.45 -33.77 22.50
C GLU A 572 21.67 -33.91 20.99
N LEU A 573 21.10 -32.99 20.20
CA LEU A 573 21.38 -32.92 18.76
C LEU A 573 22.86 -32.74 18.47
N GLU A 574 23.54 -31.86 19.21
CA GLU A 574 24.99 -31.68 19.08
C GLU A 574 25.74 -33.00 19.30
N ALA A 575 25.45 -33.74 20.36
CA ALA A 575 26.10 -35.02 20.64
C ALA A 575 25.87 -36.06 19.53
N LEU A 576 24.65 -36.12 18.99
CA LEU A 576 24.32 -36.97 17.84
C LEU A 576 25.15 -36.59 16.61
N LEU A 577 25.20 -35.30 16.25
CA LEU A 577 25.95 -34.80 15.10
C LEU A 577 27.46 -35.05 15.26
N ILE A 578 28.02 -34.92 16.46
CA ILE A 578 29.43 -35.23 16.74
C ILE A 578 29.72 -36.72 16.48
N ASN A 579 28.84 -37.61 16.93
CA ASN A 579 29.00 -39.06 16.71
C ASN A 579 28.91 -39.43 15.23
N LEU A 580 27.96 -38.85 14.49
CA LEU A 580 27.84 -39.05 13.04
C LEU A 580 29.04 -38.49 12.28
N ARG A 581 29.51 -37.28 12.64
CA ARG A 581 30.71 -36.67 12.07
C ARG A 581 31.96 -37.53 12.23
N ARG A 582 32.10 -38.19 13.40
CA ARG A 582 33.18 -39.15 13.69
C ARG A 582 33.07 -40.40 12.82
N PHE A 583 31.88 -40.97 12.75
CA PHE A 583 31.61 -42.17 11.94
C PHE A 583 31.92 -41.93 10.47
N ILE A 584 31.46 -40.80 9.91
CA ILE A 584 31.71 -40.43 8.52
C ILE A 584 33.22 -40.35 8.26
N LEU A 585 33.97 -39.64 9.12
CA LEU A 585 35.42 -39.52 8.97
C LEU A 585 36.16 -40.86 9.02
N SER A 586 35.71 -41.81 9.84
CA SER A 586 36.40 -43.11 9.96
C SER A 586 36.11 -44.08 8.81
N HIS A 587 35.04 -43.87 8.03
CA HIS A 587 34.62 -44.79 6.96
C HIS A 587 34.70 -44.19 5.55
N VAL A 588 34.92 -42.87 5.41
CA VAL A 588 34.89 -42.17 4.12
C VAL A 588 35.92 -42.68 3.11
N ILE A 589 37.04 -43.26 3.58
CA ILE A 589 38.09 -43.78 2.70
C ILE A 589 37.68 -45.14 2.08
N ASP A 590 36.95 -45.96 2.85
CA ASP A 590 36.60 -47.33 2.46
C ASP A 590 35.23 -47.43 1.78
N ALA A 591 34.43 -46.36 1.82
CA ALA A 591 33.11 -46.29 1.21
C ALA A 591 33.22 -46.19 -0.33
N LYS A 592 32.51 -47.08 -1.04
CA LYS A 592 32.27 -46.96 -2.49
C LYS A 592 30.93 -46.26 -2.71
N ASP A 593 30.92 -45.27 -3.60
CA ASP A 593 29.78 -44.48 -4.06
C ASP A 593 28.78 -44.06 -2.96
N ALA A 594 28.91 -42.81 -2.50
CA ALA A 594 27.99 -42.24 -1.51
C ALA A 594 26.57 -42.07 -2.08
N SER A 595 25.55 -42.43 -1.29
CA SER A 595 24.16 -42.15 -1.67
C SER A 595 23.89 -40.64 -1.66
N ALA A 596 22.86 -40.21 -2.41
CA ALA A 596 22.48 -38.80 -2.47
C ALA A 596 22.06 -38.26 -1.08
N GLU A 597 21.39 -39.10 -0.27
CA GLU A 597 20.97 -38.78 1.09
C GLU A 597 22.18 -38.52 2.00
N LEU A 598 23.23 -39.35 1.88
CA LEU A 598 24.46 -39.19 2.64
C LEU A 598 25.16 -37.87 2.27
N LEU A 599 25.27 -37.56 0.98
CA LEU A 599 25.92 -36.33 0.51
C LEU A 599 25.15 -35.07 0.94
N ASN A 600 23.81 -35.11 0.88
CA ASN A 600 22.96 -34.02 1.33
C ASN A 600 23.13 -33.76 2.84
N PHE A 601 23.09 -34.82 3.67
CA PHE A 601 23.35 -34.71 5.10
C PHE A 601 24.78 -34.22 5.40
N GLN A 602 25.79 -34.74 4.69
CA GLN A 602 27.18 -34.29 4.86
C GLN A 602 27.37 -32.81 4.50
N SER A 603 26.68 -32.31 3.47
CA SER A 603 26.68 -30.90 3.11
C SER A 603 26.10 -30.05 4.25
N ALA A 604 24.92 -30.41 4.76
CA ALA A 604 24.32 -29.73 5.90
C ALA A 604 25.21 -29.80 7.16
N LEU A 605 25.86 -30.93 7.42
CA LEU A 605 26.77 -31.11 8.54
C LEU A 605 28.03 -30.24 8.41
N ALA A 606 28.60 -30.14 7.21
CA ALA A 606 29.75 -29.28 6.94
C ALA A 606 29.40 -27.79 7.14
N LEU A 607 28.22 -27.36 6.69
CA LEU A 607 27.71 -26.01 6.92
C LEU A 607 27.43 -25.74 8.40
N GLN A 608 26.87 -26.71 9.12
CA GLN A 608 26.64 -26.61 10.56
C GLN A 608 27.96 -26.44 11.32
N CYS A 609 28.97 -27.24 10.99
CA CYS A 609 30.31 -27.15 11.58
C CYS A 609 31.00 -25.82 11.21
N PHE A 610 30.82 -25.31 10.00
CA PHE A 610 31.36 -24.01 9.63
C PHE A 610 30.66 -22.87 10.38
N THR A 611 29.34 -22.91 10.47
CA THR A 611 28.51 -21.87 11.11
C THR A 611 28.70 -21.82 12.62
N ASN A 612 28.93 -22.97 13.27
CA ASN A 612 29.31 -23.03 14.68
C ASN A 612 30.82 -22.82 14.93
N GLU A 613 31.59 -22.53 13.88
CA GLU A 613 33.03 -22.25 13.92
C GLU A 613 33.84 -23.42 14.48
N TYR A 614 33.44 -24.62 14.08
CA TYR A 614 34.06 -25.89 14.44
C TYR A 614 34.14 -26.06 15.96
N ILE A 615 33.12 -25.64 16.72
CA ILE A 615 33.10 -25.71 18.19
C ILE A 615 33.27 -27.14 18.71
N TYR A 616 32.88 -28.14 17.91
CA TYR A 616 33.03 -29.55 18.23
C TYR A 616 34.49 -29.95 18.44
N LYS A 617 34.75 -30.66 19.54
CA LYS A 617 36.09 -31.09 19.94
C LYS A 617 36.52 -32.36 19.20
N ASN A 618 37.74 -32.35 18.70
CA ASN A 618 38.34 -33.47 17.98
C ASN A 618 39.05 -34.43 18.94
N THR A 619 38.88 -35.72 18.73
CA THR A 619 39.66 -36.78 19.40
C THR A 619 41.01 -36.98 18.71
N PRO A 620 42.00 -37.57 19.41
CA PRO A 620 43.28 -37.93 18.78
C PRO A 620 43.14 -38.86 17.56
N GLN A 621 42.11 -39.71 17.53
CA GLN A 621 41.85 -40.57 16.38
C GLN A 621 41.32 -39.78 15.18
N GLU A 622 40.39 -38.84 15.39
CA GLU A 622 39.91 -37.94 14.34
C GLU A 622 41.08 -37.15 13.73
N ILE A 623 41.98 -36.62 14.54
CA ILE A 623 43.15 -35.87 14.06
C ILE A 623 44.03 -36.73 13.14
N ARG A 624 44.29 -38.00 13.50
CA ARG A 624 45.05 -38.93 12.65
C ARG A 624 44.32 -39.22 11.34
N ASN A 625 43.02 -39.51 11.40
CA ASN A 625 42.22 -39.79 10.20
C ASN A 625 42.18 -38.59 9.25
N LEU A 626 42.08 -37.36 9.78
CA LEU A 626 42.13 -36.13 8.98
C LEU A 626 43.47 -35.96 8.26
N GLN A 627 44.59 -36.21 8.94
CA GLN A 627 45.93 -36.15 8.33
C GLN A 627 46.09 -37.15 7.20
N THR A 628 45.60 -38.38 7.39
CA THR A 628 45.57 -39.40 6.33
C THR A 628 44.72 -38.94 5.15
N LEU A 629 43.50 -38.45 5.40
CA LEU A 629 42.58 -38.03 4.36
C LEU A 629 43.12 -36.82 3.56
N GLU A 630 43.70 -35.83 4.25
CA GLU A 630 44.35 -34.68 3.60
C GLU A 630 45.54 -35.10 2.72
N THR A 631 46.31 -36.10 3.16
CA THR A 631 47.42 -36.66 2.35
C THR A 631 46.91 -37.35 1.09
N ILE A 632 45.80 -38.10 1.19
CA ILE A 632 45.15 -38.77 0.05
C ILE A 632 44.67 -37.72 -0.96
N VAL A 633 43.93 -36.70 -0.51
CA VAL A 633 43.42 -35.63 -1.38
C VAL A 633 44.57 -34.89 -2.08
N LYS A 634 45.61 -34.52 -1.32
CA LYS A 634 46.80 -33.85 -1.87
C LYS A 634 47.53 -34.71 -2.90
N SER A 635 47.48 -36.04 -2.77
CA SER A 635 48.11 -36.96 -3.72
C SER A 635 47.27 -37.14 -4.99
N ALA A 636 45.94 -37.27 -4.86
CA ALA A 636 45.02 -37.34 -6.00
C ALA A 636 45.07 -36.06 -6.86
N LEU A 637 45.02 -34.89 -6.22
CA LEU A 637 45.06 -33.62 -6.95
C LEU A 637 46.40 -33.39 -7.67
N LYS A 638 47.50 -33.98 -7.19
CA LYS A 638 48.80 -33.94 -7.90
C LYS A 638 48.82 -34.76 -9.18
N THR A 639 47.98 -35.79 -9.30
CA THR A 639 47.82 -36.61 -10.52
C THR A 639 46.70 -36.11 -11.42
N ASN A 640 46.15 -34.91 -11.14
CA ASN A 640 44.94 -34.35 -11.76
C ASN A 640 43.66 -35.17 -11.52
N ASP A 641 43.67 -36.10 -10.57
CA ASP A 641 42.47 -36.80 -10.12
C ASP A 641 41.70 -35.93 -9.12
N GLN A 642 40.36 -36.07 -9.09
CA GLN A 642 39.51 -35.32 -8.18
C GLN A 642 39.10 -36.18 -6.97
N PRO A 643 39.14 -35.63 -5.75
CA PRO A 643 38.55 -36.30 -4.60
C PRO A 643 37.03 -36.41 -4.76
N SER A 644 36.42 -37.45 -4.21
CA SER A 644 34.96 -37.57 -4.22
C SER A 644 34.31 -36.47 -3.36
N ALA A 645 33.07 -36.09 -3.69
CA ALA A 645 32.29 -35.15 -2.89
C ALA A 645 32.22 -35.57 -1.41
N GLN A 646 32.07 -36.87 -1.15
CA GLN A 646 32.04 -37.45 0.20
C GLN A 646 33.29 -37.09 1.02
N VAL A 647 34.48 -37.19 0.40
CA VAL A 647 35.78 -36.87 1.01
C VAL A 647 35.89 -35.37 1.28
N VAL A 648 35.51 -34.54 0.30
CA VAL A 648 35.57 -33.08 0.42
C VAL A 648 34.65 -32.59 1.55
N LEU A 649 33.40 -33.07 1.60
CA LEU A 649 32.44 -32.69 2.63
C LEU A 649 32.84 -33.19 4.03
N ALA A 650 33.46 -34.38 4.12
CA ALA A 650 34.02 -34.87 5.37
C ALA A 650 35.11 -33.94 5.91
N LEU A 651 36.05 -33.49 5.05
CA LEU A 651 37.09 -32.53 5.43
C LEU A 651 36.50 -31.16 5.81
N ALA A 652 35.53 -30.67 5.03
CA ALA A 652 34.84 -29.40 5.26
C ALA A 652 34.09 -29.32 6.61
N SER A 653 33.80 -30.48 7.24
CA SER A 653 33.18 -30.60 8.57
C SER A 653 34.16 -30.42 9.75
N TYR A 654 35.46 -30.35 9.49
CA TYR A 654 36.49 -30.19 10.52
C TYR A 654 37.34 -28.93 10.36
N LYS A 655 37.42 -28.39 9.15
CA LYS A 655 38.17 -27.18 8.81
C LYS A 655 37.59 -26.56 7.53
N ALA A 656 37.58 -25.23 7.43
CA ALA A 656 37.05 -24.56 6.24
C ALA A 656 37.87 -24.90 5.00
N LEU A 657 37.22 -25.13 3.86
CA LEU A 657 37.89 -25.54 2.63
C LEU A 657 39.02 -24.58 2.21
N ILE A 658 38.82 -23.26 2.35
CA ILE A 658 39.85 -22.25 2.02
C ILE A 658 41.15 -22.37 2.84
N GLN A 659 41.12 -23.09 3.98
CA GLN A 659 42.29 -23.31 4.84
C GLN A 659 43.11 -24.55 4.44
N TYR A 660 42.75 -25.22 3.35
CA TYR A 660 43.55 -26.30 2.76
C TYR A 660 44.33 -25.77 1.56
N GLU A 661 45.64 -26.04 1.49
CA GLU A 661 46.50 -25.53 0.41
C GLU A 661 46.04 -25.88 -1.01
N TRP A 662 45.22 -26.92 -1.15
CA TRP A 662 44.75 -27.48 -2.43
C TRP A 662 43.33 -27.04 -2.82
N TYR A 663 42.66 -26.17 -2.05
CA TYR A 663 41.26 -25.82 -2.28
C TYR A 663 41.00 -25.29 -3.70
N ALA A 664 41.94 -24.49 -4.24
CA ALA A 664 41.84 -23.88 -5.57
C ALA A 664 41.96 -24.90 -6.73
N SER A 665 42.38 -26.13 -6.45
CA SER A 665 42.50 -27.21 -7.44
C SER A 665 41.26 -28.12 -7.50
N LEU A 666 40.24 -27.85 -6.67
CA LEU A 666 38.99 -28.60 -6.67
C LEU A 666 38.10 -28.22 -7.85
N ILE A 667 37.50 -29.22 -8.49
CA ILE A 667 36.35 -29.02 -9.37
C ILE A 667 35.09 -28.98 -8.51
N VAL A 668 34.35 -27.87 -8.59
CA VAL A 668 33.10 -27.68 -7.84
C VAL A 668 31.97 -28.46 -8.52
N THR A 669 31.52 -29.54 -7.88
CA THR A 669 30.33 -30.30 -8.28
C THR A 669 29.08 -29.76 -7.58
N GLU A 670 27.88 -30.11 -8.06
CA GLU A 670 26.63 -29.63 -7.44
C GLU A 670 26.49 -30.07 -5.97
N GLU A 671 27.02 -31.23 -5.60
CA GLU A 671 26.96 -31.77 -4.24
C GLU A 671 27.79 -30.97 -3.23
N ILE A 672 28.87 -30.32 -3.67
CA ILE A 672 29.74 -29.52 -2.79
C ILE A 672 29.58 -28.02 -2.98
N LYS A 673 28.79 -27.58 -3.96
CA LYS A 673 28.68 -26.19 -4.40
C LYS A 673 28.29 -25.22 -3.28
N GLU A 674 27.28 -25.56 -2.47
CA GLU A 674 26.85 -24.70 -1.37
C GLU A 674 27.95 -24.56 -0.30
N VAL A 675 28.59 -25.66 0.07
CA VAL A 675 29.72 -25.67 1.01
C VAL A 675 30.90 -24.87 0.46
N PHE A 676 31.25 -25.06 -0.81
CA PHE A 676 32.34 -24.33 -1.46
C PHE A 676 32.04 -22.83 -1.52
N THR A 677 30.82 -22.43 -1.91
CA THR A 677 30.38 -21.04 -1.92
C THR A 677 30.57 -20.41 -0.53
N ARG A 678 30.05 -21.07 0.51
CA ARG A 678 30.04 -20.57 1.90
C ARG A 678 31.43 -20.54 2.55
N GLN A 679 32.27 -21.54 2.28
CA GLN A 679 33.58 -21.70 2.93
C GLN A 679 34.75 -21.10 2.14
N VAL A 680 34.59 -20.86 0.83
CA VAL A 680 35.64 -20.38 -0.07
C VAL A 680 35.24 -19.07 -0.75
N GLU A 681 34.27 -19.10 -1.67
CA GLU A 681 33.99 -17.94 -2.55
C GLU A 681 33.60 -16.68 -1.77
N GLU A 682 32.75 -16.83 -0.75
CA GLU A 682 32.38 -15.71 0.11
C GLU A 682 33.56 -15.16 0.92
N ALA A 683 34.46 -16.03 1.38
CA ALA A 683 35.64 -15.65 2.14
C ALA A 683 36.69 -14.97 1.25
N GLU A 684 36.85 -15.42 0.00
CA GLU A 684 37.69 -14.75 -0.99
C GLU A 684 37.15 -13.36 -1.32
N LYS A 685 35.84 -13.24 -1.57
CA LYS A 685 35.20 -11.92 -1.77
C LYS A 685 35.39 -11.00 -0.56
N GLU A 686 35.26 -11.52 0.66
CA GLU A 686 35.54 -10.75 1.87
C GLU A 686 37.01 -10.28 1.92
N ASN A 687 37.97 -11.13 1.56
CA ASN A 687 39.39 -10.75 1.51
C ASN A 687 39.67 -9.65 0.48
N GLU A 688 39.02 -9.70 -0.69
CA GLU A 688 39.09 -8.64 -1.71
C GLU A 688 38.54 -7.32 -1.17
N LEU A 689 37.33 -7.34 -0.59
CA LEU A 689 36.69 -6.17 0.00
C LEU A 689 37.55 -5.56 1.11
N LYS A 690 38.16 -6.40 1.95
CA LYS A 690 39.04 -6.01 3.05
C LYS A 690 40.16 -5.07 2.58
N SER A 691 40.72 -5.30 1.40
CA SER A 691 41.82 -4.51 0.84
C SER A 691 41.42 -3.11 0.34
N CYS A 692 40.13 -2.88 0.11
CA CYS A 692 39.59 -1.65 -0.48
C CYS A 692 38.78 -0.81 0.51
N LEU A 693 38.57 -1.29 1.74
CA LEU A 693 37.80 -0.57 2.76
C LEU A 693 38.57 0.68 3.22
N PRO A 694 37.90 1.83 3.35
CA PRO A 694 38.53 3.04 3.84
C PRO A 694 38.92 2.88 5.32
N VAL A 695 40.09 3.38 5.66
CA VAL A 695 40.63 3.43 7.03
C VAL A 695 40.75 4.89 7.41
N LEU A 696 40.15 5.29 8.54
CA LEU A 696 40.20 6.67 9.01
C LEU A 696 41.60 7.05 9.48
N GLU A 697 42.19 6.20 10.33
CA GLU A 697 43.49 6.40 10.96
C GLU A 697 44.00 5.04 11.48
N GLU A 698 45.31 4.94 11.75
CA GLU A 698 45.86 3.80 12.46
C GLU A 698 45.30 3.71 13.90
N ILE A 699 44.75 2.54 14.27
CA ILE A 699 44.25 2.27 15.62
C ILE A 699 45.45 2.11 16.57
N THR A 700 45.63 3.08 17.46
CA THR A 700 46.78 3.14 18.41
C THR A 700 46.41 2.87 19.86
N ASP A 701 45.13 3.01 20.25
CA ASP A 701 44.70 2.67 21.60
C ASP A 701 44.95 1.18 21.91
N LYS A 702 45.44 0.91 23.12
CA LYS A 702 45.89 -0.42 23.51
C LYS A 702 44.74 -1.41 23.65
N VAL A 703 43.60 -0.97 24.19
CA VAL A 703 42.43 -1.84 24.33
C VAL A 703 41.76 -2.03 22.97
N SER A 704 41.57 -0.96 22.20
CA SER A 704 41.04 -1.03 20.84
C SER A 704 41.88 -1.93 19.95
N SER A 705 43.21 -1.86 20.03
CA SER A 705 44.11 -2.75 19.28
C SER A 705 43.91 -4.22 19.65
N LYS A 706 43.77 -4.54 20.94
CA LYS A 706 43.52 -5.93 21.38
C LYS A 706 42.14 -6.44 20.92
N VAL A 707 41.12 -5.59 21.01
CA VAL A 707 39.76 -5.92 20.56
C VAL A 707 39.74 -6.12 19.04
N ARG A 708 40.40 -5.24 18.27
CA ARG A 708 40.62 -5.40 16.84
C ARG A 708 41.27 -6.75 16.55
N ASP A 709 42.40 -7.06 17.17
CA ASP A 709 43.15 -8.29 16.89
C ASP A 709 42.32 -9.55 17.19
N GLN A 710 41.45 -9.51 18.21
CA GLN A 710 40.48 -10.57 18.49
C GLN A 710 39.49 -10.77 17.33
N TYR A 711 38.87 -9.69 16.84
CA TYR A 711 37.88 -9.75 15.76
C TYR A 711 38.49 -9.89 14.36
N GLU A 712 39.76 -9.56 14.16
CA GLU A 712 40.51 -9.88 12.93
C GLU A 712 40.76 -11.38 12.81
N LYS A 713 41.02 -12.06 13.94
CA LYS A 713 41.18 -13.51 13.98
C LYS A 713 39.85 -14.25 13.89
N SER A 714 38.79 -13.70 14.47
CA SER A 714 37.46 -14.32 14.49
C SER A 714 36.37 -13.23 14.41
N PRO A 715 35.94 -12.86 13.19
CA PRO A 715 34.88 -11.86 12.99
C PRO A 715 33.58 -12.33 13.65
N TYR A 716 32.98 -11.46 14.47
CA TYR A 716 31.80 -11.79 15.26
C TYR A 716 30.66 -10.79 15.02
N PRO A 717 29.39 -11.24 14.97
CA PRO A 717 28.90 -12.61 14.72
C PRO A 717 28.75 -12.89 13.20
N ARG A 718 29.14 -14.05 12.67
CA ARG A 718 28.83 -14.40 11.26
C ARG A 718 27.41 -14.94 11.15
N TRP A 719 26.50 -14.17 10.54
CA TRP A 719 25.08 -14.49 10.38
C TRP A 719 24.68 -14.76 8.93
N ILE A 720 23.79 -15.72 8.69
CA ILE A 720 23.40 -16.14 7.32
C ILE A 720 22.23 -15.32 6.78
N ASN A 721 21.14 -15.33 7.53
CA ASN A 721 19.87 -14.67 7.21
C ASN A 721 19.63 -13.52 8.20
N LEU A 722 18.91 -12.50 7.74
CA LEU A 722 18.62 -11.29 8.50
C LEU A 722 17.12 -11.22 8.82
N ALA A 723 16.78 -10.56 9.94
CA ALA A 723 15.44 -10.03 10.15
C ALA A 723 15.43 -8.55 9.74
N ALA A 724 15.27 -8.27 8.44
CA ALA A 724 15.23 -6.91 7.92
C ALA A 724 13.86 -6.27 8.15
N ALA A 725 13.85 -4.96 8.42
CA ALA A 725 12.60 -4.21 8.51
C ALA A 725 11.88 -4.20 7.16
N GLN A 726 10.55 -4.39 7.19
CA GLN A 726 9.72 -4.36 5.99
C GLN A 726 9.36 -2.90 5.66
N GLY A 727 10.21 -2.26 4.88
CA GLY A 727 10.02 -0.90 4.40
C GLY A 727 10.58 0.16 5.35
N GLN A 728 10.99 1.28 4.75
CA GLN A 728 11.54 2.41 5.48
C GLN A 728 10.45 3.40 5.89
N ILE A 729 10.49 3.88 7.13
CA ILE A 729 9.51 4.83 7.67
C ILE A 729 10.19 6.14 8.16
N PRO A 730 9.45 7.27 8.17
CA PRO A 730 9.97 8.54 8.70
C PRO A 730 10.36 8.44 10.18
N ILE A 731 11.30 9.28 10.61
CA ILE A 731 11.82 9.30 11.99
C ILE A 731 10.70 9.52 13.01
N ALA A 732 9.77 10.45 12.74
CA ALA A 732 8.62 10.71 13.58
C ALA A 732 7.78 9.45 13.86
N LYS A 733 7.60 8.59 12.85
CA LYS A 733 6.85 7.34 13.02
C LYS A 733 7.63 6.33 13.86
N ILE A 734 8.96 6.27 13.72
CA ILE A 734 9.82 5.40 14.55
C ILE A 734 9.75 5.84 16.02
N ILE A 735 9.90 7.14 16.28
CA ILE A 735 9.79 7.76 17.61
C ILE A 735 8.45 7.39 18.26
N ASN A 736 7.35 7.53 17.53
CA ASN A 736 6.02 7.20 18.02
C ASN A 736 5.87 5.69 18.28
N ASN A 737 6.35 4.84 17.37
CA ASN A 737 6.28 3.38 17.50
C ASN A 737 7.03 2.83 18.73
N ILE A 738 8.11 3.49 19.13
CA ILE A 738 8.91 3.14 20.32
C ILE A 738 8.36 3.85 21.58
N ASN A 739 7.52 4.88 21.43
CA ASN A 739 7.06 5.78 22.49
C ASN A 739 8.19 6.57 23.16
N LEU A 740 9.10 7.14 22.37
CA LEU A 740 10.18 7.98 22.91
C LEU A 740 9.66 9.35 23.36
N ASN A 741 10.16 9.84 24.50
CA ASN A 741 9.97 11.21 24.96
C ASN A 741 11.00 12.13 24.30
N ILE A 742 10.55 12.97 23.37
CA ILE A 742 11.40 13.89 22.60
C ILE A 742 11.31 15.28 23.20
N TYR A 743 12.45 15.92 23.42
CA TYR A 743 12.60 17.25 24.02
C TYR A 743 12.80 18.35 22.97
N ASP A 744 13.50 18.04 21.87
CA ASP A 744 13.57 18.88 20.67
C ASP A 744 12.86 18.16 19.51
N HIS A 745 11.75 18.73 19.04
CA HIS A 745 10.90 18.15 18.02
C HIS A 745 11.39 18.35 16.58
N ASN A 746 12.44 19.14 16.35
CA ASN A 746 13.03 19.35 15.01
C ASN A 746 13.49 18.02 14.37
N ILE A 747 13.87 17.02 15.19
CA ILE A 747 14.23 15.68 14.72
C ILE A 747 13.10 14.99 13.93
N ASN A 748 11.83 15.34 14.20
CA ASN A 748 10.67 14.76 13.51
C ASN A 748 10.55 15.22 12.06
N GLU A 749 11.14 16.37 11.73
CA GLU A 749 11.04 17.03 10.42
C GLU A 749 12.16 16.60 9.46
N ILE A 750 13.14 15.81 9.92
CA ILE A 750 14.28 15.39 9.10
C ILE A 750 13.86 14.31 8.09
N GLU A 751 13.86 14.68 6.81
CA GLU A 751 13.51 13.76 5.71
C GLU A 751 14.64 12.80 5.33
N ARG A 752 15.91 13.22 5.51
CA ARG A 752 17.10 12.46 5.08
C ARG A 752 18.14 12.41 6.20
N PRO A 753 17.93 11.60 7.25
CA PRO A 753 18.83 11.57 8.38
C PRO A 753 20.22 11.04 8.00
N GLU A 754 21.26 11.75 8.45
CA GLU A 754 22.61 11.24 8.51
C GLU A 754 22.81 10.46 9.81
N ILE A 755 23.12 9.17 9.68
CA ILE A 755 23.19 8.23 10.80
C ILE A 755 24.61 7.67 10.92
N LEU A 756 25.16 7.67 12.12
CA LEU A 756 26.40 6.96 12.46
C LEU A 756 26.07 5.67 13.22
N ILE A 757 26.59 4.55 12.76
CA ILE A 757 26.63 3.29 13.53
C ILE A 757 28.04 3.11 14.06
N ALA A 758 28.21 3.32 15.36
CA ALA A 758 29.49 3.23 16.05
C ALA A 758 29.68 1.81 16.60
N GLY A 759 30.50 1.02 15.89
CA GLY A 759 30.76 -0.41 16.07
C GLY A 759 29.65 -1.28 15.48
N CYS A 760 29.66 -1.41 14.16
CA CYS A 760 28.66 -2.17 13.42
C CYS A 760 28.93 -3.69 13.41
N GLY A 761 30.09 -4.14 13.88
CA GLY A 761 30.52 -5.53 13.80
C GLY A 761 30.43 -6.05 12.36
N THR A 762 29.81 -7.21 12.20
CA THR A 762 29.53 -7.85 10.91
C THR A 762 28.30 -7.29 10.17
N GLY A 763 27.83 -6.09 10.54
CA GLY A 763 26.88 -5.30 9.76
C GLY A 763 25.40 -5.58 9.98
N GLN A 764 25.04 -6.49 10.89
CA GLN A 764 23.63 -6.81 11.15
C GLN A 764 22.85 -5.55 11.58
N HIS A 765 23.39 -4.83 12.56
CA HIS A 765 22.78 -3.61 13.11
C HIS A 765 22.73 -2.46 12.10
N SER A 766 23.79 -2.26 11.30
CA SER A 766 23.80 -1.21 10.27
C SER A 766 22.79 -1.47 9.17
N ILE A 767 22.63 -2.73 8.76
CA ILE A 767 21.65 -3.12 7.75
C ILE A 767 20.21 -2.99 8.28
N GLU A 768 19.95 -3.40 9.53
CA GLU A 768 18.65 -3.20 10.18
C GLU A 768 18.30 -1.71 10.26
N THR A 769 19.27 -0.87 10.62
CA THR A 769 19.07 0.60 10.63
C THR A 769 18.78 1.14 9.23
N ALA A 770 19.52 0.69 8.21
CA ALA A 770 19.37 1.12 6.82
C ALA A 770 18.01 0.81 6.21
N THR A 771 17.40 -0.28 6.66
CA THR A 771 16.08 -0.71 6.22
C THR A 771 14.95 -0.09 7.04
N ARG A 772 15.24 0.45 8.23
CA ARG A 772 14.26 1.08 9.13
C ARG A 772 13.98 2.53 8.79
N PHE A 773 15.02 3.34 8.54
CA PHE A 773 14.89 4.79 8.37
C PHE A 773 14.71 5.19 6.90
N LYS A 774 13.69 6.00 6.62
CA LYS A 774 13.40 6.50 5.26
C LYS A 774 14.49 7.43 4.76
N SER A 775 15.01 7.13 3.56
CA SER A 775 15.97 7.98 2.84
C SER A 775 17.22 8.35 3.65
N SER A 776 17.61 7.50 4.61
CA SER A 776 18.79 7.72 5.45
C SER A 776 20.09 7.55 4.68
N LYS A 777 21.14 8.22 5.16
CA LYS A 777 22.53 7.95 4.79
C LYS A 777 23.27 7.43 6.02
N ILE A 778 23.82 6.22 5.94
CA ILE A 778 24.52 5.59 7.07
C ILE A 778 26.03 5.57 6.82
N LEU A 779 26.79 6.00 7.83
CA LEU A 779 28.20 5.64 7.99
C LEU A 779 28.28 4.59 9.11
N ALA A 780 28.76 3.40 8.79
CA ALA A 780 28.97 2.31 9.73
C ALA A 780 30.46 2.09 9.95
N ILE A 781 30.90 2.20 11.20
CA ILE A 781 32.31 2.02 11.58
C ILE A 781 32.51 0.81 12.46
N ASP A 782 33.70 0.21 12.37
CA ASP A 782 34.16 -0.84 13.28
C ASP A 782 35.70 -0.83 13.35
N LEU A 783 36.25 -1.53 14.35
CA LEU A 783 37.70 -1.71 14.49
C LEU A 783 38.24 -2.76 13.52
N SER A 784 37.46 -3.81 13.22
CA SER A 784 37.92 -4.96 12.42
C SER A 784 37.56 -4.81 10.94
N LEU A 785 38.58 -4.77 10.08
CA LEU A 785 38.41 -4.83 8.63
C LEU A 785 37.78 -6.15 8.20
N SER A 786 38.05 -7.25 8.90
CA SER A 786 37.42 -8.54 8.62
C SER A 786 35.91 -8.52 8.91
N SER A 787 35.49 -7.88 10.01
CA SER A 787 34.07 -7.68 10.32
C SER A 787 33.38 -6.77 9.30
N LEU A 788 34.03 -5.66 8.93
CA LEU A 788 33.52 -4.72 7.92
C LEU A 788 33.43 -5.34 6.52
N ALA A 789 34.39 -6.19 6.13
CA ALA A 789 34.35 -6.89 4.86
C ALA A 789 33.14 -7.83 4.76
N TYR A 790 32.86 -8.55 5.85
CA TYR A 790 31.64 -9.35 5.98
C TYR A 790 30.38 -8.48 5.85
N ALA A 791 30.32 -7.39 6.62
CA ALA A 791 29.21 -6.43 6.61
C ALA A 791 28.94 -5.90 5.19
N LYS A 792 30.01 -5.48 4.48
CA LYS A 792 29.95 -4.97 3.12
C LYS A 792 29.45 -6.03 2.14
N ARG A 793 29.98 -7.27 2.19
CA ARG A 793 29.52 -8.37 1.34
C ARG A 793 28.02 -8.64 1.54
N LYS A 794 27.56 -8.73 2.79
CA LYS A 794 26.14 -8.97 3.10
C LYS A 794 25.25 -7.80 2.67
N THR A 795 25.74 -6.58 2.79
CA THR A 795 25.03 -5.37 2.32
C THR A 795 24.84 -5.40 0.80
N GLU A 796 25.88 -5.79 0.05
CA GLU A 796 25.82 -5.97 -1.41
C GLU A 796 24.89 -7.14 -1.80
N GLU A 797 24.95 -8.26 -1.08
CA GLU A 797 24.07 -9.42 -1.31
C GLU A 797 22.57 -9.05 -1.17
N LEU A 798 22.26 -8.14 -0.23
CA LEU A 798 20.90 -7.66 0.02
C LEU A 798 20.50 -6.45 -0.85
N ASN A 799 21.39 -5.98 -1.74
CA ASN A 799 21.18 -4.81 -2.60
C ASN A 799 20.85 -3.51 -1.84
N ILE A 800 21.54 -3.27 -0.72
CA ILE A 800 21.31 -2.09 0.12
C ILE A 800 22.35 -1.01 -0.20
N GLY A 801 21.89 0.12 -0.73
CA GLY A 801 22.75 1.15 -1.32
C GLY A 801 23.07 2.37 -0.44
N ASN A 802 22.54 2.44 0.79
CA ASN A 802 22.62 3.63 1.64
C ASN A 802 23.55 3.49 2.86
N ILE A 803 24.51 2.56 2.81
CA ILE A 803 25.50 2.33 3.86
C ILE A 803 26.92 2.48 3.29
N GLU A 804 27.74 3.30 3.95
CA GLU A 804 29.17 3.38 3.76
C GLU A 804 29.87 2.71 4.97
N TYR A 805 30.90 1.90 4.72
CA TYR A 805 31.67 1.20 5.76
C TYR A 805 33.07 1.77 5.88
N MET A 806 33.60 1.93 7.10
CA MET A 806 34.95 2.47 7.34
C MET A 806 35.57 1.87 8.60
N GLN A 807 36.87 1.54 8.55
CA GLN A 807 37.61 1.18 9.75
C GLN A 807 37.92 2.46 10.54
N ALA A 808 37.46 2.52 11.79
CA ALA A 808 37.73 3.64 12.68
C ALA A 808 37.62 3.23 14.15
N ASP A 809 38.43 3.87 14.99
CA ASP A 809 38.23 3.90 16.43
C ASP A 809 37.23 5.02 16.77
N ILE A 810 36.31 4.75 17.71
CA ILE A 810 35.40 5.76 18.25
C ILE A 810 36.19 6.95 18.82
N LEU A 811 37.38 6.73 19.38
CA LEU A 811 38.22 7.79 19.92
C LEU A 811 38.71 8.79 18.86
N ASP A 812 38.82 8.36 17.60
CA ASP A 812 39.34 9.17 16.50
C ASP A 812 38.26 9.74 15.57
N ILE A 813 36.99 9.38 15.77
CA ILE A 813 35.91 9.76 14.85
C ILE A 813 35.68 11.29 14.74
N GLY A 814 36.11 12.05 15.75
CA GLY A 814 36.10 13.52 15.68
C GLY A 814 36.89 14.09 14.49
N ARG A 815 37.88 13.34 13.96
CA ARG A 815 38.66 13.73 12.77
C ARG A 815 37.83 13.78 11.48
N LEU A 816 36.67 13.12 11.45
CA LEU A 816 35.75 13.21 10.31
C LEU A 816 35.23 14.63 10.09
N ASN A 817 35.29 15.50 11.10
CA ASN A 817 34.70 16.85 11.09
C ASN A 817 33.24 16.84 10.59
N LYS A 818 32.49 15.80 10.98
CA LYS A 818 31.12 15.55 10.58
C LYS A 818 30.24 15.38 11.81
N GLN A 819 29.02 15.89 11.73
CA GLN A 819 27.98 15.66 12.73
C GLN A 819 26.82 14.86 12.15
N PHE A 820 26.12 14.13 13.02
CA PHE A 820 25.05 13.21 12.64
C PHE A 820 23.73 13.58 13.34
N ASP A 821 22.61 13.32 12.67
CA ASP A 821 21.27 13.49 13.24
C ASP A 821 20.97 12.37 14.24
N ILE A 822 21.46 11.16 13.93
CA ILE A 822 21.31 9.97 14.77
C ILE A 822 22.65 9.27 14.95
N ILE A 823 22.95 8.83 16.17
CA ILE A 823 24.09 7.95 16.47
C ILE A 823 23.59 6.70 17.18
N GLU A 824 23.91 5.52 16.66
CA GLU A 824 23.62 4.26 17.37
C GLU A 824 24.94 3.57 17.75
N SER A 825 25.11 3.30 19.05
CA SER A 825 26.24 2.55 19.61
C SER A 825 25.73 1.50 20.59
N SER A 826 25.44 0.32 20.04
CA SER A 826 24.96 -0.83 20.82
C SER A 826 26.05 -1.89 20.84
N GLY A 827 26.59 -2.25 22.01
CA GLY A 827 27.58 -3.33 22.09
C GLY A 827 29.05 -2.90 22.17
N VAL A 828 29.38 -1.61 22.33
CA VAL A 828 30.76 -1.13 22.10
C VAL A 828 31.32 -0.34 23.26
N LEU A 829 30.59 0.67 23.74
CA LEU A 829 31.09 1.57 24.80
C LEU A 829 31.54 0.79 26.05
N HIS A 830 30.83 -0.27 26.40
CA HIS A 830 31.16 -1.10 27.56
C HIS A 830 32.38 -1.99 27.38
N HIS A 831 32.99 -2.05 26.19
CA HIS A 831 34.23 -2.79 25.93
C HIS A 831 35.47 -1.89 25.83
N MET A 832 35.29 -0.56 25.85
CA MET A 832 36.39 0.40 25.82
C MET A 832 37.15 0.46 27.15
N GLU A 833 38.40 0.95 27.15
CA GLU A 833 39.16 1.18 28.39
C GLU A 833 38.44 2.17 29.31
N ASN A 834 37.92 3.26 28.73
CA ASN A 834 37.08 4.23 29.40
C ASN A 834 35.82 4.50 28.56
N PRO A 835 34.67 3.89 28.92
CA PRO A 835 33.40 4.09 28.21
C PRO A 835 32.98 5.55 28.10
N MET A 836 33.27 6.38 29.11
CA MET A 836 32.88 7.80 29.12
C MET A 836 33.67 8.63 28.12
N THR A 837 34.95 8.31 27.89
CA THR A 837 35.73 8.99 26.85
C THR A 837 35.12 8.77 25.47
N GLY A 838 34.79 7.51 25.13
CA GLY A 838 34.14 7.20 23.85
C GLY A 838 32.76 7.83 23.73
N TRP A 839 31.94 7.76 24.79
CA TRP A 839 30.61 8.36 24.77
C TRP A 839 30.65 9.89 24.61
N LYS A 840 31.63 10.56 25.24
CA LYS A 840 31.88 11.99 25.04
C LYS A 840 32.22 12.31 23.59
N VAL A 841 33.09 11.52 22.94
CA VAL A 841 33.40 11.73 21.51
C VAL A 841 32.14 11.58 20.65
N LEU A 842 31.35 10.52 20.85
CA LEU A 842 30.08 10.35 20.13
C LEU A 842 29.13 11.55 20.35
N THR A 843 29.07 12.07 21.58
CA THR A 843 28.25 13.25 21.91
C THR A 843 28.72 14.51 21.17
N THR A 844 30.02 14.67 20.92
CA THR A 844 30.53 15.79 20.10
C THR A 844 30.16 15.67 18.62
N CYS A 845 30.02 14.45 18.12
CA CYS A 845 29.57 14.15 16.76
C CYS A 845 28.03 14.20 16.60
N LEU A 846 27.26 14.25 17.69
CA LEU A 846 25.81 14.39 17.61
C LEU A 846 25.42 15.87 17.44
N LYS A 847 24.53 16.17 16.48
CA LYS A 847 23.96 17.51 16.33
C LYS A 847 23.13 17.91 17.56
N PRO A 848 23.00 19.21 17.88
CA PRO A 848 21.98 19.68 18.83
C PRO A 848 20.59 19.16 18.41
N GLY A 849 19.78 18.69 19.36
CA GLY A 849 18.49 18.05 19.08
C GLY A 849 18.58 16.63 18.49
N GLY A 850 19.78 16.14 18.19
CA GLY A 850 20.02 14.79 17.64
C GLY A 850 19.70 13.68 18.63
N LEU A 851 19.40 12.48 18.10
CA LEU A 851 19.10 11.29 18.89
C LEU A 851 20.28 10.32 18.96
N MET A 852 20.45 9.68 20.11
CA MET A 852 21.46 8.66 20.30
C MET A 852 20.88 7.41 20.96
N LYS A 853 21.11 6.26 20.33
CA LYS A 853 20.79 4.94 20.89
C LYS A 853 22.04 4.31 21.49
N ILE A 854 21.94 3.88 22.73
CA ILE A 854 23.04 3.31 23.51
C ILE A 854 22.68 1.92 24.03
N GLY A 855 23.64 0.99 23.90
CA GLY A 855 23.58 -0.39 24.43
C GLY A 855 24.64 -0.66 25.50
N LEU A 856 24.23 -0.95 26.73
CA LEU A 856 25.13 -1.20 27.87
C LEU A 856 24.77 -2.46 28.64
N TYR A 857 25.76 -3.20 29.16
CA TYR A 857 25.50 -4.39 29.97
C TYR A 857 25.08 -4.05 31.41
N SER A 858 24.06 -4.73 31.91
CA SER A 858 23.56 -4.60 33.29
C SER A 858 24.47 -5.31 34.30
N GLU A 859 24.81 -4.61 35.39
CA GLU A 859 25.51 -5.19 36.53
C GLU A 859 24.70 -6.33 37.15
N LEU A 860 23.39 -6.16 37.33
CA LEU A 860 22.55 -7.17 37.97
C LEU A 860 22.36 -8.41 37.07
N ALA A 861 22.17 -8.21 35.77
CA ALA A 861 21.87 -9.31 34.87
C ALA A 861 23.12 -10.15 34.50
N ARG A 862 24.33 -9.54 34.52
CA ARG A 862 25.59 -10.21 34.13
C ARG A 862 26.24 -11.06 35.22
N GLN A 863 25.66 -11.16 36.43
CA GLN A 863 26.30 -11.83 37.57
C GLN A 863 26.70 -13.29 37.32
N HIS A 864 25.95 -14.02 36.48
CA HIS A 864 26.27 -15.40 36.14
C HIS A 864 27.53 -15.51 35.25
N ILE A 865 27.76 -14.54 34.36
CA ILE A 865 28.96 -14.45 33.51
C ILE A 865 30.17 -14.06 34.35
N VAL A 866 30.00 -13.12 35.28
CA VAL A 866 31.05 -12.69 36.21
C VAL A 866 31.58 -13.88 37.01
N LYS A 867 30.68 -14.70 37.57
CA LYS A 867 31.06 -15.92 38.31
C LYS A 867 31.91 -16.86 37.45
N ILE A 868 31.55 -17.07 36.19
CA ILE A 868 32.31 -17.97 35.29
C ILE A 868 33.65 -17.38 34.92
N ARG A 869 33.72 -16.08 34.65
CA ARG A 869 35.00 -15.39 34.38
C ARG A 869 35.95 -15.49 35.58
N GLU A 870 35.45 -15.43 36.80
CA GLU A 870 36.25 -15.70 38.00
C GLU A 870 36.72 -17.15 38.07
N GLU A 871 35.88 -18.12 37.70
CA GLU A 871 36.27 -19.54 37.63
C GLU A 871 37.36 -19.77 36.57
N ILE A 872 37.21 -19.20 35.38
CA ILE A 872 38.21 -19.23 34.29
C ILE A 872 39.56 -18.71 34.80
N LYS A 873 39.55 -17.55 35.47
CA LYS A 873 40.75 -16.94 36.04
C LYS A 873 41.39 -17.80 37.12
N LYS A 874 40.59 -18.41 38.01
CA LYS A 874 41.07 -19.32 39.07
C LYS A 874 41.67 -20.61 38.51
N LEU A 875 41.10 -21.12 37.42
CA LEU A 875 41.58 -22.32 36.73
C LEU A 875 42.75 -22.06 35.77
N GLY A 876 43.07 -20.79 35.50
CA GLY A 876 44.17 -20.42 34.60
C GLY A 876 43.92 -20.82 33.14
N ILE A 877 42.66 -20.86 32.71
CA ILE A 877 42.27 -21.26 31.35
C ILE A 877 42.58 -20.11 30.39
N GLY A 878 43.41 -20.37 29.37
CA GLY A 878 43.80 -19.39 28.35
C GLY A 878 42.77 -19.16 27.25
N LEU A 879 43.20 -18.44 26.20
CA LEU A 879 42.36 -17.98 25.08
C LEU A 879 42.43 -18.89 23.84
N SER A 880 43.13 -20.03 23.92
CA SER A 880 43.21 -20.93 22.77
C SER A 880 41.89 -21.65 22.53
N ASP A 881 41.60 -21.98 21.27
CA ASP A 881 40.36 -22.69 20.90
C ASP A 881 40.23 -24.03 21.63
N HIS A 882 41.36 -24.69 21.90
CA HIS A 882 41.41 -25.93 22.66
C HIS A 882 40.97 -25.72 24.12
N GLU A 883 41.48 -24.68 24.77
CA GLU A 883 41.13 -24.33 26.16
C GLU A 883 39.66 -23.91 26.30
N ILE A 884 39.15 -23.11 25.36
CA ILE A 884 37.75 -22.69 25.32
C ILE A 884 36.83 -23.91 25.18
N LYS A 885 37.16 -24.85 24.27
CA LYS A 885 36.41 -26.10 24.10
C LYS A 885 36.47 -26.98 25.35
N ASN A 886 37.61 -27.04 26.04
CA ASN A 886 37.75 -27.79 27.29
C ASN A 886 36.89 -27.19 28.41
N LEU A 887 36.85 -25.85 28.54
CA LEU A 887 35.96 -25.19 29.48
C LEU A 887 34.49 -25.50 29.15
N ARG A 888 34.13 -25.49 27.87
CA ARG A 888 32.78 -25.82 27.43
C ARG A 888 32.34 -27.20 27.88
N ASP A 889 33.21 -28.21 27.77
CA ASP A 889 32.96 -29.57 28.30
C ASP A 889 32.72 -29.56 29.83
N ILE A 890 33.45 -28.72 30.57
CA ILE A 890 33.28 -28.58 32.03
C ILE A 890 31.90 -27.98 32.34
N ILE A 891 31.51 -26.92 31.62
CA ILE A 891 30.22 -26.24 31.80
C ILE A 891 29.06 -27.21 31.50
N ILE A 892 29.15 -28.00 30.40
CA ILE A 892 28.12 -28.97 30.00
C ILE A 892 27.88 -30.06 31.06
N ARG A 893 28.93 -30.48 31.77
CA ARG A 893 28.88 -31.59 32.75
C ARG A 893 28.59 -31.14 34.18
N SER A 894 28.35 -29.85 34.37
CA SER A 894 28.24 -29.24 35.69
C SER A 894 26.78 -29.00 36.07
N ASP A 895 26.46 -29.25 37.33
CA ASP A 895 25.13 -29.01 37.90
C ASP A 895 24.98 -27.58 38.47
N LYS A 896 25.95 -26.69 38.24
CA LYS A 896 25.93 -25.32 38.77
C LYS A 896 24.90 -24.45 38.04
N ASP A 897 24.06 -23.73 38.78
CA ASP A 897 23.03 -22.85 38.22
C ASP A 897 23.54 -21.83 37.19
N HIS A 898 24.69 -21.21 37.47
CA HIS A 898 25.26 -20.21 36.57
C HIS A 898 25.82 -20.84 35.28
N HIS A 899 26.26 -22.11 35.31
CA HIS A 899 26.61 -22.87 34.09
C HIS A 899 25.36 -23.15 33.25
N ASN A 900 24.25 -23.54 33.90
CA ASN A 900 22.97 -23.75 33.22
C ASN A 900 22.41 -22.49 32.54
N LEU A 901 22.62 -21.30 33.12
CA LEU A 901 22.24 -20.04 32.49
C LEU A 901 23.06 -19.76 31.22
N ILE A 902 24.33 -20.15 31.19
CA ILE A 902 25.19 -19.96 30.02
C ILE A 902 24.81 -20.92 28.89
N ILE A 903 24.50 -22.17 29.20
CA ILE A 903 24.01 -23.15 28.22
C ILE A 903 22.71 -22.66 27.53
N LYS A 904 21.88 -21.87 28.24
CA LYS A 904 20.67 -21.27 27.66
C LYS A 904 20.97 -20.11 26.71
N SER A 905 22.15 -19.52 26.74
CA SER A 905 22.54 -18.47 25.77
C SER A 905 22.78 -19.08 24.39
N ASN A 906 22.34 -18.37 23.34
CA ASN A 906 22.68 -18.73 21.96
C ASN A 906 24.19 -18.61 21.70
N ASP A 907 24.88 -17.74 22.44
CA ASP A 907 26.33 -17.57 22.36
C ASP A 907 27.12 -18.79 22.84
N PHE A 908 26.48 -19.80 23.41
CA PHE A 908 27.15 -21.02 23.85
C PHE A 908 27.49 -21.99 22.70
N TYR A 909 26.90 -21.77 21.52
CA TYR A 909 26.86 -22.74 20.42
C TYR A 909 27.72 -22.35 19.21
N SER A 910 28.50 -21.26 19.28
CA SER A 910 29.58 -20.98 18.34
C SER A 910 30.87 -20.61 19.08
N LEU A 911 32.02 -20.75 18.42
CA LEU A 911 33.30 -20.48 19.07
C LEU A 911 33.56 -18.99 19.33
N SER A 912 33.29 -18.11 18.35
CA SER A 912 33.48 -16.66 18.53
C SER A 912 32.50 -16.11 19.55
N THR A 913 31.23 -16.51 19.48
CA THR A 913 30.18 -16.07 20.42
C THR A 913 30.50 -16.49 21.86
N LEU A 914 30.96 -17.73 22.07
CA LEU A 914 31.36 -18.22 23.40
C LEU A 914 32.62 -17.50 23.91
N ARG A 915 33.58 -17.24 23.02
CA ARG A 915 34.79 -16.50 23.35
C ARG A 915 34.46 -15.08 23.77
N ASP A 916 33.59 -14.41 23.02
CA ASP A 916 33.12 -13.05 23.34
C ASP A 916 32.40 -13.04 24.69
N LEU A 917 31.49 -13.99 24.92
CA LEU A 917 30.74 -14.09 26.17
C LEU A 917 31.65 -14.30 27.39
N LEU A 918 32.64 -15.20 27.33
CA LEU A 918 33.37 -15.67 28.51
C LEU A 918 34.81 -15.15 28.63
N PHE A 919 35.41 -14.69 27.55
CA PHE A 919 36.82 -14.35 27.48
C PHE A 919 37.10 -12.94 26.94
N HIS A 920 36.07 -12.08 26.88
CA HIS A 920 36.24 -10.71 26.41
C HIS A 920 37.37 -9.99 27.17
N VAL A 921 38.22 -9.27 26.42
CA VAL A 921 39.41 -8.58 26.93
C VAL A 921 39.06 -7.56 28.02
N GLN A 922 37.95 -6.84 27.82
CA GLN A 922 37.50 -5.76 28.69
C GLN A 922 35.97 -5.70 28.70
N GLU A 923 35.33 -5.63 29.88
CA GLU A 923 33.88 -5.43 29.97
C GLU A 923 33.54 -4.61 31.19
N HIS A 924 32.86 -3.49 30.95
CA HIS A 924 32.23 -2.65 31.95
C HIS A 924 30.75 -3.03 32.09
N ARG A 925 30.26 -2.93 33.31
CA ARG A 925 28.87 -3.17 33.66
C ARG A 925 28.31 -1.91 34.30
N PHE A 926 27.04 -1.65 34.05
CA PHE A 926 26.36 -0.41 34.43
C PHE A 926 25.16 -0.73 35.32
N ASN A 927 24.76 0.25 36.10
CA ASN A 927 23.45 0.28 36.73
C ASN A 927 22.73 1.54 36.28
N ILE A 928 21.40 1.56 36.42
CA ILE A 928 20.59 2.69 35.96
C ILE A 928 20.99 4.04 36.62
N PRO A 929 21.32 4.12 37.93
CA PRO A 929 21.84 5.35 38.52
C PRO A 929 23.11 5.88 37.85
N LEU A 930 24.08 5.00 37.55
CA LEU A 930 25.31 5.39 36.84
C LEU A 930 25.01 5.87 35.41
N ILE A 931 24.04 5.25 34.73
CA ILE A 931 23.58 5.71 33.41
C ILE A 931 22.99 7.12 33.51
N LYS A 932 22.17 7.39 34.55
CA LYS A 932 21.62 8.71 34.83
C LYS A 932 22.71 9.76 35.02
N ASP A 933 23.72 9.46 35.86
CA ASP A 933 24.84 10.36 36.13
C ASP A 933 25.63 10.68 34.84
N HIS A 934 25.90 9.68 34.00
CA HIS A 934 26.59 9.86 32.73
C HIS A 934 25.77 10.69 31.73
N LEU A 935 24.45 10.49 31.66
CA LEU A 935 23.57 11.30 30.83
C LEU A 935 23.59 12.77 31.27
N ASP A 936 23.54 13.02 32.57
CA ASP A 936 23.62 14.37 33.13
C ASP A 936 24.99 15.03 32.83
N GLU A 937 26.10 14.31 32.99
CA GLU A 937 27.46 14.80 32.67
C GLU A 937 27.62 15.16 31.18
N LEU A 938 27.00 14.37 30.29
CA LEU A 938 27.09 14.57 28.85
C LEU A 938 26.06 15.57 28.28
N GLY A 939 25.15 16.08 29.11
CA GLY A 939 24.06 16.95 28.67
C GLY A 939 23.04 16.23 27.78
N LEU A 940 22.84 14.94 28.01
CA LEU A 940 21.89 14.09 27.27
C LEU A 940 20.62 13.86 28.10
N LYS A 941 19.46 13.93 27.45
CA LYS A 941 18.15 13.66 28.07
C LYS A 941 17.66 12.26 27.73
N PHE A 942 17.30 11.48 28.74
CA PHE A 942 16.74 10.14 28.55
C PHE A 942 15.38 10.21 27.84
N CYS A 943 15.22 9.43 26.77
CA CYS A 943 14.01 9.40 25.94
C CYS A 943 13.18 8.13 26.14
N GLY A 944 13.77 7.01 26.59
CA GLY A 944 13.07 5.75 26.83
C GLY A 944 13.84 4.50 26.40
N PHE A 945 13.41 3.34 26.88
CA PHE A 945 13.94 2.03 26.45
C PHE A 945 13.28 1.54 25.16
N GLU A 946 14.03 0.83 24.31
CA GLU A 946 13.56 0.40 22.98
C GLU A 946 12.69 -0.88 23.01
N SER A 947 12.97 -1.81 23.93
CA SER A 947 12.31 -3.13 23.94
C SER A 947 10.84 -3.04 24.35
N LYS A 948 9.93 -3.27 23.40
CA LYS A 948 8.47 -3.31 23.64
C LYS A 948 8.08 -4.33 24.71
N LYS A 949 8.73 -5.51 24.73
CA LYS A 949 8.49 -6.57 25.72
C LYS A 949 8.83 -6.11 27.13
N ILE A 950 10.01 -5.53 27.32
CA ILE A 950 10.45 -5.01 28.63
C ILE A 950 9.57 -3.86 29.08
N VAL A 951 9.24 -2.92 28.17
CA VAL A 951 8.34 -1.79 28.45
C VAL A 951 6.94 -2.26 28.83
N SER A 952 6.37 -3.24 28.13
CA SER A 952 5.07 -3.82 28.45
C SER A 952 5.05 -4.47 29.84
N GLN A 953 6.09 -5.23 30.19
CA GLN A 953 6.21 -5.84 31.52
C GLN A 953 6.35 -4.79 32.63
N PHE A 954 7.16 -3.75 32.41
CA PHE A 954 7.31 -2.63 33.34
C PHE A 954 5.97 -1.93 33.61
N ARG A 955 5.18 -1.68 32.56
CA ARG A 955 3.85 -1.04 32.66
C ARG A 955 2.83 -1.81 33.48
N LYS A 956 3.01 -3.13 33.68
CA LYS A 956 2.12 -3.93 34.55
C LYS A 956 2.17 -3.47 36.01
N THR A 957 3.27 -2.86 36.44
CA THR A 957 3.46 -2.37 37.82
C THR A 957 3.59 -0.85 37.90
N ASN A 958 3.80 -0.16 36.77
CA ASN A 958 3.96 1.30 36.67
C ASN A 958 3.02 1.86 35.61
N THR A 959 1.85 2.36 36.03
CA THR A 959 0.71 2.59 35.13
C THR A 959 0.66 4.01 34.55
N GLN A 960 1.38 4.98 35.09
CA GLN A 960 1.37 6.35 34.55
C GLN A 960 2.27 6.43 33.32
N ARG A 961 1.92 7.30 32.36
CA ARG A 961 2.68 7.41 31.10
C ARG A 961 4.10 7.91 31.34
N GLU A 962 4.24 8.83 32.27
CA GLU A 962 5.50 9.48 32.65
C GLU A 962 6.49 8.51 33.29
N ASP A 963 6.00 7.40 33.87
CA ASP A 963 6.83 6.39 34.55
C ASP A 963 7.85 5.75 33.62
N LEU A 964 7.57 5.73 32.32
CA LEU A 964 8.46 5.18 31.30
C LEU A 964 9.77 5.94 31.15
N TYR A 965 9.77 7.21 31.55
CA TYR A 965 10.88 8.13 31.39
C TYR A 965 11.59 8.40 32.72
N ASP A 966 11.13 7.78 33.82
CA ASP A 966 11.70 7.88 35.15
C ASP A 966 12.70 6.73 35.40
N LEU A 967 13.99 7.06 35.33
CA LEU A 967 15.08 6.10 35.56
C LEU A 967 15.08 5.53 37.00
N ASP A 968 14.57 6.25 37.99
CA ASP A 968 14.55 5.76 39.37
C ASP A 968 13.50 4.63 39.53
N LYS A 969 12.36 4.73 38.83
CA LYS A 969 11.38 3.64 38.74
C LYS A 969 11.91 2.42 38.00
N TRP A 970 12.61 2.63 36.88
CA TRP A 970 13.29 1.54 36.17
C TRP A 970 14.33 0.84 37.04
N HIS A 971 15.09 1.59 37.83
CA HIS A 971 16.05 1.04 38.77
C HIS A 971 15.38 0.18 39.86
N ALA A 972 14.27 0.65 40.44
CA ALA A 972 13.50 -0.12 41.39
C ALA A 972 12.94 -1.41 40.77
N TYR A 973 12.44 -1.33 39.52
CA TYR A 973 11.93 -2.48 38.79
C TYR A 973 13.01 -3.53 38.51
N GLU A 974 14.20 -3.11 38.05
CA GLU A 974 15.33 -4.01 37.81
C GLU A 974 15.78 -4.72 39.09
N LYS A 975 15.80 -4.05 40.25
CA LYS A 975 16.13 -4.70 41.53
C LYS A 975 15.20 -5.87 41.85
N THR A 976 13.92 -5.77 41.49
CA THR A 976 12.95 -6.85 41.66
C THR A 976 12.98 -7.88 40.52
N ASN A 977 13.54 -7.51 39.36
CA ASN A 977 13.62 -8.34 38.16
C ASN A 977 15.06 -8.31 37.60
N PRO A 978 16.04 -8.92 38.29
CA PRO A 978 17.46 -8.71 38.00
C PRO A 978 17.91 -9.18 36.61
N ASN A 979 17.12 -10.04 35.94
CA ASN A 979 17.39 -10.54 34.60
C ASN A 979 16.64 -9.78 33.49
N VAL A 980 15.90 -8.71 33.80
CA VAL A 980 15.10 -7.99 32.81
C VAL A 980 15.96 -7.44 31.66
N PHE A 981 17.19 -7.00 31.96
CA PHE A 981 18.18 -6.55 30.98
C PHE A 981 19.29 -7.59 30.76
N ALA A 982 18.93 -8.88 30.71
CA ALA A 982 19.87 -9.98 30.47
C ALA A 982 20.64 -9.86 29.14
N GLU A 983 20.01 -9.30 28.11
CA GLU A 983 20.70 -8.91 26.88
C GLU A 983 21.52 -7.64 27.12
N MET A 984 20.87 -6.49 27.26
CA MET A 984 21.49 -5.19 27.54
C MET A 984 20.43 -4.12 27.84
N TYR A 985 20.83 -3.02 28.48
CA TYR A 985 20.10 -1.76 28.42
C TYR A 985 20.17 -1.21 27.00
N GLN A 986 19.08 -1.27 26.23
CA GLN A 986 18.94 -0.54 24.96
C GLN A 986 17.99 0.63 25.13
N PHE A 987 18.54 1.85 25.11
CA PHE A 987 17.77 3.06 25.33
C PHE A 987 18.18 4.19 24.40
N TRP A 988 17.26 5.15 24.27
CA TRP A 988 17.43 6.37 23.50
C TRP A 988 17.64 7.56 24.43
N CYS A 989 18.47 8.49 23.98
CA CYS A 989 18.69 9.79 24.61
C CYS A 989 18.81 10.88 23.54
N GLN A 990 18.55 12.13 23.91
CA GLN A 990 18.61 13.29 23.02
C GLN A 990 19.61 14.31 23.55
N LYS A 991 20.40 14.90 22.67
CA LYS A 991 21.30 16.00 23.05
C LYS A 991 20.49 17.28 23.23
N ALA A 992 20.55 17.85 24.42
CA ALA A 992 19.94 19.14 24.70
C ALA A 992 20.53 20.23 23.79
N GLU A 993 19.72 21.23 23.45
CA GLU A 993 20.15 22.42 22.70
C GLU A 993 21.24 23.22 23.42
#